data_AF-F1A1R4-F1
#
_entry.id   AF-F1A1R4-F1
#
_cell.length_a   1.000
_cell.length_b   1.000
_cell.length_c   1.000
_cell.angle_alpha   90.00
_cell.angle_beta   90.00
_cell.angle_gamma   90.00
#
_symmetry.space_group_name_H-M   'P 1'
#
loop_
_entity.id
_entity.type
_entity.pdbx_description
1 polymer ?
#
loop_
_entity_poly.entity_id
_entity_poly.type
_entity_poly.pdbx_seq_one_letter_code
_entity_poly.pdbx_strand_id
1 'polypeptide(L)'
;MQNNNISSFKNINYSKSIITTSTTTTTTTTTAPTTPNKNTLTLNKFKRDYNIITTPHKEFKLLAKQINVSTEGLKLDLYKRIENYLKIQRNIKNEDRINSSINSFNKYPPKLEINKTTDSLELLFWGVFRSKSIFKTIFSNFKYNQLFGYQDLFGVQRVINRYTNYEAIIIDKLKSGGYLITGYIDIIAIFETIREDTAENRELYRLLFIDYPTKSFAKPQFNDSATWLPVIIQKYNIVAFNQYVGLFNINKETVRQLFNNIKPYNHQSPNKFNSSNLNDKCYRNYRSYYFHIRVLKHYDPDNNTRKKYQFNSLKGLEMYNHLKKNQYIPNTTKLLLLNIFSNVNLYDKEFKLKDLISYYNSLLEYNKNNTIVITLDSKYNSMIAELASIQNILYIEHLNSTVESIVESVTLSNTIINNNCTLKNIMYKYFKIIYAIYKKYKIINKSDLNGYYKPLQYYLFFKEINNKILDQFSNEMLKSSIDQYIGITHIHKKEKIKEIVSTLINENKVFIDNASKNRTLKILHRNYEYLVYSFLKTSDTQLMDLLLKEERTQQFLHPHRFVASITDPSILDHYFNSSIHQIIFAEGNDLWQFVTNEKVMDQYETLMKAANRKFDIMARLRIEILNEHNIPISNILKWYERALCKPEVYQCNHSSLIEEIKKNRLFLYCVNEGNQDSVISFLSKYLEYYPIKSFDMDMLNQQSHKIMNWLLQDFSCEKNIFIIENNQSYALMSASTKPITTTGNTYYLNHRTTIKNAAKYLFWAGRIDMSFDVIKIDQQLSTPANSLIYYINFERCLPSIIAFKVIDSILADNSSESEKHAKLIFEKIISKSTKNGELHLLKRIILKNKNIFKINNPTLSPPPKNMSLSLKDLRWYIDTSLSKHHQEVTHFLMSNINLSNSDVKEFQELEMAYFNSVTKK
;
A
#
# COMPACT_ATOMS: atom_id res chain seq x y z
N MET A 1 25.68 -92.13 -50.47
CA MET A 1 25.65 -91.29 -51.70
C MET A 1 24.22 -90.86 -51.89
N GLN A 2 23.94 -89.76 -52.59
CA GLN A 2 22.60 -89.34 -52.98
C GLN A 2 21.81 -88.46 -51.99
N ASN A 3 20.95 -87.65 -52.62
CA ASN A 3 19.51 -87.51 -52.38
C ASN A 3 18.96 -86.53 -51.31
N ASN A 4 18.03 -85.72 -51.83
CA ASN A 4 16.63 -85.53 -51.41
C ASN A 4 16.25 -84.90 -50.05
N ASN A 5 15.11 -84.20 -50.15
CA ASN A 5 13.95 -84.22 -49.24
C ASN A 5 14.03 -83.39 -47.94
N ILE A 6 13.06 -82.49 -47.73
CA ILE A 6 11.66 -82.71 -47.31
C ILE A 6 11.57 -83.06 -45.82
N SER A 7 10.73 -82.24 -45.16
CA SER A 7 9.90 -82.53 -44.00
C SER A 7 10.55 -82.61 -42.62
N SER A 8 9.98 -81.74 -41.80
CA SER A 8 9.24 -82.11 -40.59
C SER A 8 9.97 -82.10 -39.27
N PHE A 9 9.17 -81.64 -38.31
CA PHE A 9 9.22 -81.97 -36.90
C PHE A 9 10.40 -81.35 -36.15
N LYS A 10 10.27 -80.95 -34.90
CA LYS A 10 9.23 -81.11 -33.87
C LYS A 10 9.54 -79.90 -32.92
N ASN A 11 8.54 -79.15 -32.42
CA ASN A 11 7.84 -79.45 -31.15
C ASN A 11 8.84 -79.52 -29.96
N ILE A 12 8.55 -79.17 -28.72
CA ILE A 12 7.33 -79.06 -27.93
C ILE A 12 7.88 -78.48 -26.60
N ASN A 13 7.35 -77.38 -26.09
CA ASN A 13 6.12 -77.27 -25.32
C ASN A 13 6.21 -77.73 -23.84
N TYR A 14 5.78 -76.79 -22.99
CA TYR A 14 4.82 -76.96 -21.87
C TYR A 14 5.36 -77.74 -20.64
N SER A 15 4.95 -77.49 -19.40
CA SER A 15 3.81 -76.75 -18.85
C SER A 15 3.92 -76.76 -17.32
N LYS A 16 3.17 -75.83 -16.70
CA LYS A 16 2.39 -75.98 -15.45
C LYS A 16 3.07 -76.67 -14.26
N SER A 17 3.14 -75.94 -13.14
CA SER A 17 2.17 -76.17 -12.07
C SER A 17 2.27 -75.10 -10.99
N ILE A 18 1.10 -74.59 -10.61
CA ILE A 18 0.80 -73.99 -9.31
C ILE A 18 1.10 -75.05 -8.25
N ILE A 19 2.02 -74.76 -7.32
CA ILE A 19 1.98 -75.27 -5.94
C ILE A 19 2.42 -74.15 -5.01
N THR A 20 1.47 -73.72 -4.18
CA THR A 20 1.64 -73.05 -2.90
C THR A 20 2.61 -73.80 -1.99
N THR A 21 3.70 -73.16 -1.59
CA THR A 21 4.31 -73.41 -0.28
C THR A 21 4.87 -72.10 0.25
N SER A 22 4.21 -71.62 1.29
CA SER A 22 4.67 -70.64 2.25
C SER A 22 6.02 -71.03 2.85
N THR A 23 7.04 -70.19 2.67
CA THR A 23 8.21 -70.16 3.53
C THR A 23 8.69 -68.72 3.70
N THR A 24 8.37 -68.20 4.89
CA THR A 24 9.02 -67.08 5.57
C THR A 24 10.52 -67.07 5.35
N THR A 25 11.03 -66.07 4.64
CA THR A 25 12.43 -65.69 4.67
C THR A 25 12.55 -64.18 4.85
N THR A 26 13.12 -63.83 5.99
CA THR A 26 13.56 -62.52 6.44
C THR A 26 14.58 -61.96 5.44
N THR A 27 14.15 -61.03 4.58
CA THR A 27 15.07 -60.19 3.81
C THR A 27 15.19 -58.83 4.45
N THR A 28 16.34 -58.62 5.08
CA THR A 28 16.93 -57.32 5.38
C THR A 28 16.95 -56.45 4.13
N THR A 29 16.08 -55.45 4.09
CA THR A 29 16.12 -54.37 3.09
C THR A 29 17.40 -53.57 3.28
N THR A 30 18.39 -53.89 2.46
CA THR A 30 19.54 -53.01 2.19
C THR A 30 19.00 -51.79 1.46
N THR A 31 19.12 -50.63 2.08
CA THR A 31 18.76 -49.34 1.51
C THR A 31 19.53 -49.11 0.21
N ALA A 32 18.79 -48.83 -0.85
CA ALA A 32 19.34 -48.33 -2.11
C ALA A 32 20.15 -47.04 -1.83
N PRO A 33 21.29 -46.81 -2.51
CA PRO A 33 22.05 -45.60 -2.32
C PRO A 33 21.19 -44.42 -2.79
N THR A 34 20.91 -43.52 -1.85
CA THR A 34 20.33 -42.20 -2.09
C THR A 34 21.00 -41.56 -3.31
N THR A 35 20.20 -41.26 -4.33
CA THR A 35 20.62 -40.42 -5.46
C THR A 35 21.27 -39.15 -4.91
N PRO A 36 22.56 -38.89 -5.22
CA PRO A 36 23.22 -37.70 -4.72
C PRO A 36 22.50 -36.48 -5.29
N ASN A 37 22.19 -35.53 -4.41
CA ASN A 37 21.67 -34.21 -4.72
C ASN A 37 22.29 -33.70 -6.03
N LYS A 38 21.46 -33.35 -7.03
CA LYS A 38 21.87 -32.75 -8.30
C LYS A 38 22.51 -31.38 -8.02
N ASN A 39 23.75 -31.39 -7.56
CA ASN A 39 24.60 -30.22 -7.52
C ASN A 39 24.82 -29.78 -8.96
N THR A 40 24.15 -28.72 -9.39
CA THR A 40 24.30 -28.14 -10.73
C THR A 40 25.77 -27.84 -11.00
N LEU A 41 26.34 -28.56 -11.97
CA LEU A 41 27.72 -28.36 -12.43
C LEU A 41 27.84 -26.96 -13.06
N THR A 42 28.66 -26.09 -12.47
CA THR A 42 28.95 -24.75 -13.03
C THR A 42 30.26 -24.76 -13.82
N LEU A 43 30.44 -23.82 -14.74
CA LEU A 43 31.67 -23.69 -15.54
C LEU A 43 32.92 -23.60 -14.65
N ASN A 44 32.87 -22.81 -13.57
CA ASN A 44 34.00 -22.65 -12.66
C ASN A 44 34.29 -23.94 -11.89
N LYS A 45 33.23 -24.66 -11.44
CA LYS A 45 33.38 -25.95 -10.78
C LYS A 45 33.95 -27.00 -11.74
N PHE A 46 33.49 -27.03 -12.98
CA PHE A 46 34.02 -27.93 -14.01
C PHE A 46 35.52 -27.70 -14.25
N LYS A 47 35.95 -26.45 -14.45
CA LYS A 47 37.37 -26.11 -14.66
C LYS A 47 38.27 -26.41 -13.47
N ARG A 48 37.74 -26.30 -12.25
CA ARG A 48 38.48 -26.55 -11.02
C ARG A 48 38.59 -28.04 -10.70
N ASP A 49 37.49 -28.77 -10.86
CA ASP A 49 37.37 -30.15 -10.40
C ASP A 49 37.77 -31.16 -11.49
N TYR A 50 37.85 -30.75 -12.77
CA TYR A 50 38.21 -31.62 -13.89
C TYR A 50 39.35 -31.05 -14.74
N ASN A 51 40.43 -31.82 -14.85
CA ASN A 51 41.63 -31.47 -15.59
C ASN A 51 41.80 -32.43 -16.78
N ILE A 52 42.02 -31.89 -17.98
CA ILE A 52 42.11 -32.68 -19.21
C ILE A 52 43.20 -33.75 -19.18
N ILE A 53 44.29 -33.52 -18.45
CA ILE A 53 45.41 -34.46 -18.34
C ILE A 53 45.04 -35.59 -17.38
N THR A 54 44.63 -35.26 -16.15
CA THR A 54 44.52 -36.22 -15.05
C THR A 54 43.15 -36.89 -14.95
N THR A 55 42.06 -36.25 -15.36
CA THR A 55 40.71 -36.82 -15.27
C THR A 55 40.54 -37.96 -16.28
N PRO A 56 40.07 -39.17 -15.89
CA PRO A 56 39.87 -40.27 -16.84
C PRO A 56 38.85 -39.97 -17.94
N HIS A 57 39.05 -40.48 -19.16
CA HIS A 57 38.13 -40.27 -20.29
C HIS A 57 36.69 -40.73 -19.99
N LYS A 58 36.53 -41.81 -19.19
CA LYS A 58 35.23 -42.32 -18.76
C LYS A 58 34.41 -41.31 -17.94
N GLU A 59 35.06 -40.48 -17.12
CA GLU A 59 34.38 -39.44 -16.34
C GLU A 59 33.83 -38.33 -17.23
N PHE A 60 34.58 -37.90 -18.24
CA PHE A 60 34.07 -36.93 -19.22
C PHE A 60 32.85 -37.47 -19.99
N LYS A 61 32.82 -38.76 -20.33
CA LYS A 61 31.64 -39.39 -20.95
C LYS A 61 30.42 -39.40 -20.01
N LEU A 62 30.63 -39.68 -18.71
CA LEU A 62 29.57 -39.62 -17.71
C LEU A 62 29.02 -38.20 -17.54
N LEU A 63 29.90 -37.21 -17.45
CA LEU A 63 29.52 -35.80 -17.38
C LEU A 63 28.74 -35.37 -18.61
N ALA A 64 29.26 -35.64 -19.82
CA ALA A 64 28.59 -35.31 -21.07
C ALA A 64 27.19 -35.93 -21.13
N LYS A 65 27.03 -37.20 -20.71
CA LYS A 65 25.72 -37.85 -20.61
C LYS A 65 24.80 -37.17 -19.59
N GLN A 66 25.31 -36.75 -18.42
CA GLN A 66 24.53 -36.05 -17.40
C GLN A 66 24.01 -34.67 -17.86
N ILE A 67 24.77 -33.96 -18.68
CA ILE A 67 24.38 -32.66 -19.25
C ILE A 67 23.79 -32.76 -20.67
N ASN A 68 23.52 -33.98 -21.14
CA ASN A 68 22.90 -34.27 -22.44
C ASN A 68 23.69 -33.75 -23.66
N VAL A 69 25.01 -33.86 -23.61
CA VAL A 69 25.96 -33.52 -24.68
C VAL A 69 26.52 -34.82 -25.29
N SER A 70 26.75 -34.85 -26.61
CA SER A 70 27.28 -36.05 -27.30
C SER A 70 28.55 -36.59 -26.63
N THR A 71 28.58 -37.91 -26.42
CA THR A 71 29.67 -38.64 -25.75
C THR A 71 30.74 -39.17 -26.70
N GLU A 72 30.65 -38.86 -28.00
CA GLU A 72 31.57 -39.33 -29.03
C GLU A 72 32.76 -38.39 -29.21
N GLY A 73 33.93 -38.95 -29.58
CA GLY A 73 35.16 -38.22 -29.87
C GLY A 73 36.30 -38.52 -28.91
N LEU A 74 37.42 -37.83 -29.13
CA LEU A 74 38.60 -37.91 -28.25
C LEU A 74 38.34 -37.16 -26.94
N LYS A 75 39.14 -37.48 -25.92
CA LYS A 75 39.04 -36.89 -24.57
C LYS A 75 39.04 -35.35 -24.59
N LEU A 76 39.89 -34.76 -25.44
CA LEU A 76 40.00 -33.31 -25.61
C LEU A 76 38.73 -32.70 -26.21
N ASP A 77 38.12 -33.38 -27.18
CA ASP A 77 36.90 -32.92 -27.83
C ASP A 77 35.73 -32.92 -26.84
N LEU A 78 35.62 -33.98 -26.04
CA LEU A 78 34.65 -34.12 -24.97
C LEU A 78 34.78 -33.01 -23.93
N TYR A 79 36.00 -32.71 -23.47
CA TYR A 79 36.25 -31.60 -22.53
C TYR A 79 35.80 -30.26 -23.12
N LYS A 80 36.23 -29.94 -24.34
CA LYS A 80 35.87 -28.69 -25.02
C LYS A 80 34.37 -28.57 -25.22
N ARG A 81 33.68 -29.67 -25.52
CA ARG A 81 32.23 -29.69 -25.74
C ARG A 81 31.45 -29.43 -24.44
N ILE A 82 31.86 -30.07 -23.33
CA ILE A 82 31.29 -29.82 -22.00
C ILE A 82 31.55 -28.37 -21.57
N GLU A 83 32.79 -27.88 -21.75
CA GLU A 83 33.15 -26.50 -21.44
C GLU A 83 32.29 -25.50 -22.22
N ASN A 84 32.13 -25.71 -23.53
CA ASN A 84 31.35 -24.82 -24.38
C ASN A 84 29.86 -24.82 -24.00
N TYR A 85 29.28 -25.99 -23.72
CA TYR A 85 27.91 -26.09 -23.22
C TYR A 85 27.70 -25.28 -21.92
N LEU A 86 28.60 -25.43 -20.95
CA LEU A 86 28.53 -24.70 -19.69
C LEU A 86 28.74 -23.20 -19.87
N LYS A 87 29.54 -22.78 -20.86
CA LYS A 87 29.72 -21.38 -21.24
C LYS A 87 28.44 -20.79 -21.84
N ILE A 88 27.78 -21.51 -22.74
CA ILE A 88 26.49 -21.12 -23.33
C ILE A 88 25.41 -21.00 -22.24
N GLN A 89 25.30 -21.99 -21.35
CA GLN A 89 24.36 -21.95 -20.22
C GLN A 89 24.58 -20.74 -19.30
N ARG A 90 25.85 -20.37 -19.05
CA ARG A 90 26.18 -19.16 -18.29
C ARG A 90 25.76 -17.89 -19.02
N ASN A 91 25.96 -17.84 -20.34
CA ASN A 91 25.57 -16.69 -21.16
C ASN A 91 24.05 -16.53 -21.20
N ILE A 92 23.29 -17.61 -21.41
CA ILE A 92 21.82 -17.59 -21.37
C ILE A 92 21.32 -17.10 -20.02
N LYS A 93 21.86 -17.61 -18.91
CA LYS A 93 21.47 -17.13 -17.56
C LYS A 93 21.79 -15.65 -17.33
N ASN A 94 22.92 -15.17 -17.87
CA ASN A 94 23.27 -13.76 -17.79
C ASN A 94 22.35 -12.91 -18.66
N GLU A 95 22.02 -13.38 -19.86
CA GLU A 95 21.11 -12.74 -20.79
C GLU A 95 19.68 -12.72 -20.25
N ASP A 96 19.19 -13.80 -19.63
CA ASP A 96 17.92 -13.84 -18.90
C ASP A 96 17.92 -12.87 -17.71
N ARG A 97 19.05 -12.72 -17.02
CA ARG A 97 19.19 -11.75 -15.91
C ARG A 97 19.18 -10.32 -16.42
N ILE A 98 19.84 -10.06 -17.56
CA ILE A 98 19.86 -8.77 -18.25
C ILE A 98 18.47 -8.46 -18.84
N ASN A 99 17.86 -9.39 -19.56
CA ASN A 99 16.54 -9.25 -20.17
C ASN A 99 15.41 -9.21 -19.14
N SER A 100 15.49 -9.94 -18.03
CA SER A 100 14.56 -9.77 -16.90
C SER A 100 14.79 -8.48 -16.12
N SER A 101 15.96 -7.84 -16.27
CA SER A 101 16.21 -6.48 -15.78
C SER A 101 15.79 -5.39 -16.77
N ILE A 102 15.67 -5.71 -18.06
CA ILE A 102 15.32 -4.77 -19.14
C ILE A 102 13.83 -4.84 -19.54
N ASN A 103 13.15 -5.98 -19.39
CA ASN A 103 11.74 -6.11 -19.73
C ASN A 103 10.86 -5.48 -18.64
N SER A 104 10.59 -4.19 -18.83
CA SER A 104 9.84 -3.29 -17.96
C SER A 104 8.33 -3.56 -17.89
N PHE A 105 7.80 -4.50 -18.69
CA PHE A 105 6.36 -4.76 -18.77
C PHE A 105 5.83 -5.82 -17.79
N ASN A 106 6.71 -6.61 -17.15
CA ASN A 106 6.31 -7.74 -16.26
C ASN A 106 6.71 -7.58 -14.78
N LYS A 107 7.19 -6.40 -14.36
CA LYS A 107 7.47 -6.08 -12.94
C LYS A 107 6.60 -4.91 -12.50
N TYR A 108 6.37 -4.79 -11.18
CA TYR A 108 5.94 -3.52 -10.59
C TYR A 108 6.78 -2.40 -11.21
N PRO A 109 6.18 -1.28 -11.66
CA PRO A 109 6.93 -0.22 -12.32
C PRO A 109 8.10 0.16 -11.41
N PRO A 110 9.36 -0.05 -11.84
CA PRO A 110 10.50 0.28 -11.00
C PRO A 110 10.41 1.76 -10.67
N LYS A 111 10.55 2.09 -9.38
CA LYS A 111 10.80 3.47 -8.98
C LYS A 111 12.07 3.88 -9.72
N LEU A 112 11.96 4.82 -10.66
CA LEU A 112 13.06 5.30 -11.50
C LEU A 112 14.12 5.98 -10.64
N GLU A 113 15.01 5.23 -10.00
CA GLU A 113 16.07 5.80 -9.16
C GLU A 113 17.05 6.58 -10.05
N ILE A 114 16.90 7.90 -10.03
CA ILE A 114 17.78 8.85 -10.70
C ILE A 114 18.74 9.40 -9.65
N ASN A 115 20.04 9.27 -9.92
CA ASN A 115 21.07 9.93 -9.11
C ASN A 115 20.89 11.45 -9.19
N LYS A 116 21.22 12.19 -8.12
CA LYS A 116 20.96 13.63 -7.93
C LYS A 116 21.42 14.60 -9.03
N THR A 117 22.10 14.12 -10.07
CA THR A 117 22.37 14.87 -11.30
C THR A 117 21.29 14.56 -12.32
N THR A 118 20.27 15.43 -12.44
CA THR A 118 19.23 15.32 -13.46
C THR A 118 19.88 15.22 -14.83
N ASP A 119 19.72 14.08 -15.50
CA ASP A 119 20.31 13.86 -16.82
C ASP A 119 19.74 14.91 -17.79
N SER A 120 20.62 15.55 -18.55
CA SER A 120 20.26 16.47 -19.63
C SER A 120 19.24 15.87 -20.61
N LEU A 121 19.32 14.55 -20.81
CA LEU A 121 18.40 13.76 -21.63
C LEU A 121 16.99 13.71 -21.03
N GLU A 122 16.87 13.73 -19.71
CA GLU A 122 15.58 13.75 -19.03
C GLU A 122 14.91 15.12 -19.15
N LEU A 123 15.68 16.22 -19.04
CA LEU A 123 15.17 17.57 -19.30
C LEU A 123 14.65 17.71 -20.74
N LEU A 124 15.38 17.13 -21.71
CA LEU A 124 14.94 17.07 -23.11
C LEU A 124 13.70 16.17 -23.28
N PHE A 125 13.66 15.02 -22.61
CA PHE A 125 12.49 14.12 -22.61
C PHE A 125 11.23 14.83 -22.10
N TRP A 126 11.32 15.55 -20.97
CA TRP A 126 10.21 16.34 -20.46
C TRP A 126 9.89 17.55 -21.34
N GLY A 127 10.88 18.16 -22.00
CA GLY A 127 10.66 19.18 -23.02
C GLY A 127 9.82 18.67 -24.20
N VAL A 128 10.11 17.46 -24.66
CA VAL A 128 9.36 16.74 -25.70
C VAL A 128 7.94 16.41 -25.21
N PHE A 129 7.80 15.91 -23.97
CA PHE A 129 6.51 15.58 -23.37
C PHE A 129 5.62 16.82 -23.12
N ARG A 130 6.21 17.98 -22.83
CA ARG A 130 5.53 19.27 -22.64
C ARG A 130 5.02 19.88 -23.94
N SER A 131 5.74 19.67 -25.04
CA SER A 131 5.31 20.18 -26.34
C SER A 131 4.10 19.40 -26.83
N LYS A 132 2.91 19.99 -26.73
CA LYS A 132 1.66 19.35 -27.12
C LYS A 132 1.67 18.91 -28.58
N SER A 133 2.35 19.64 -29.47
CA SER A 133 2.48 19.22 -30.87
C SER A 133 3.43 18.02 -30.98
N ILE A 134 4.62 18.09 -30.39
CA ILE A 134 5.62 17.01 -30.48
C ILE A 134 5.11 15.74 -29.78
N PHE A 135 4.54 15.85 -28.58
CA PHE A 135 3.91 14.74 -27.88
C PHE A 135 2.79 14.12 -28.72
N LYS A 136 1.87 14.93 -29.27
CA LYS A 136 0.81 14.41 -30.15
C LYS A 136 1.38 13.77 -31.42
N THR A 137 2.46 14.31 -31.98
CA THR A 137 3.09 13.79 -33.19
C THR A 137 3.80 12.47 -32.92
N ILE A 138 4.63 12.39 -31.87
CA ILE A 138 5.37 11.18 -31.48
C ILE A 138 4.42 10.07 -31.05
N PHE A 139 3.42 10.41 -30.23
CA PHE A 139 2.46 9.43 -29.71
C PHE A 139 1.19 9.33 -30.56
N SER A 140 1.15 9.94 -31.75
CA SER A 140 0.00 9.97 -32.68
C SER A 140 -0.55 8.57 -32.98
N ASN A 141 0.33 7.58 -33.02
CA ASN A 141 0.03 6.18 -33.32
C ASN A 141 -0.46 5.36 -32.12
N PHE A 142 -0.46 5.91 -30.90
CA PHE A 142 -0.96 5.23 -29.70
C PHE A 142 -2.46 5.49 -29.49
N LYS A 143 -3.25 4.41 -29.42
CA LYS A 143 -4.71 4.44 -29.18
C LYS A 143 -5.15 5.26 -27.94
N TYR A 144 -4.25 5.46 -26.98
CA TYR A 144 -4.50 6.15 -25.71
C TYR A 144 -3.97 7.59 -25.64
N ASN A 145 -3.35 8.13 -26.71
CA ASN A 145 -2.88 9.53 -26.74
C ASN A 145 -4.00 10.58 -26.58
N GLN A 146 -5.26 10.16 -26.79
CA GLN A 146 -6.46 10.97 -26.60
C GLN A 146 -7.02 10.87 -25.18
N LEU A 147 -6.58 9.89 -24.38
CA LEU A 147 -7.19 9.54 -23.09
C LEU A 147 -6.36 9.98 -21.88
N PHE A 148 -5.03 9.99 -21.98
CA PHE A 148 -4.15 10.42 -20.88
C PHE A 148 -2.97 11.24 -21.43
N GLY A 149 -2.91 12.51 -21.08
CA GLY A 149 -1.80 13.41 -21.34
C GLY A 149 -1.21 13.99 -20.05
N TYR A 150 -0.21 14.86 -20.18
CA TYR A 150 0.39 15.57 -19.05
C TYR A 150 -0.68 16.26 -18.17
N GLN A 151 -1.80 16.70 -18.75
CA GLN A 151 -2.91 17.31 -18.03
C GLN A 151 -3.59 16.37 -17.02
N ASP A 152 -3.56 15.05 -17.25
CA ASP A 152 -4.17 14.04 -16.38
C ASP A 152 -3.29 13.62 -15.20
N LEU A 153 -2.11 14.22 -15.07
CA LEU A 153 -1.33 14.17 -13.83
C LEU A 153 -1.98 15.08 -12.77
N PHE A 154 -2.87 14.51 -11.98
CA PHE A 154 -3.51 15.15 -10.83
C PHE A 154 -3.30 14.34 -9.54
N GLY A 155 -3.31 15.03 -8.40
CA GLY A 155 -3.06 14.48 -7.07
C GLY A 155 -1.56 14.42 -6.77
N VAL A 156 -1.09 15.32 -5.91
CA VAL A 156 0.32 15.41 -5.49
C VAL A 156 0.82 14.08 -4.93
N GLN A 157 0.03 13.39 -4.09
CA GLN A 157 0.47 12.13 -3.50
C GLN A 157 0.73 11.06 -4.58
N ARG A 158 -0.10 11.02 -5.62
CA ARG A 158 0.12 10.10 -6.76
C ARG A 158 1.39 10.47 -7.52
N VAL A 159 1.65 11.77 -7.68
CA VAL A 159 2.86 12.25 -8.36
C VAL A 159 4.11 11.87 -7.57
N ILE A 160 4.15 12.15 -6.26
CA ILE A 160 5.27 11.82 -5.37
C ILE A 160 5.54 10.31 -5.33
N ASN A 161 4.48 9.50 -5.27
CA ASN A 161 4.63 8.05 -5.12
C ASN A 161 5.04 7.34 -6.42
N ARG A 162 4.78 7.94 -7.60
CA ARG A 162 4.96 7.27 -8.91
C ARG A 162 6.10 7.84 -9.75
N TYR A 163 6.53 9.07 -9.50
CA TYR A 163 7.54 9.73 -10.31
C TYR A 163 8.70 10.16 -9.42
N THR A 164 9.92 9.95 -9.85
CA THR A 164 11.13 10.29 -9.08
C THR A 164 11.57 11.73 -9.29
N ASN A 165 11.20 12.33 -10.43
CA ASN A 165 11.31 13.76 -10.71
C ASN A 165 10.04 14.54 -10.26
N TYR A 166 9.33 14.04 -9.24
CA TYR A 166 8.05 14.61 -8.80
C TYR A 166 8.14 16.10 -8.48
N GLU A 167 9.26 16.61 -7.96
CA GLU A 167 9.46 18.04 -7.65
C GLU A 167 9.31 18.89 -8.91
N ALA A 168 9.98 18.51 -10.00
CA ALA A 168 9.90 19.21 -11.28
C ALA A 168 8.48 19.17 -11.86
N ILE A 169 7.78 18.04 -11.74
CA ILE A 169 6.38 17.90 -12.19
C ILE A 169 5.47 18.82 -11.37
N ILE A 170 5.61 18.84 -10.04
CA ILE A 170 4.81 19.70 -9.15
C ILE A 170 5.04 21.17 -9.48
N ILE A 171 6.31 21.62 -9.58
CA ILE A 171 6.65 23.01 -9.93
C ILE A 171 6.02 23.40 -11.27
N ASP A 172 6.20 22.57 -12.29
CA ASP A 172 5.70 22.85 -13.65
C ASP A 172 4.16 22.92 -13.69
N LYS A 173 3.49 22.03 -12.96
CA LYS A 173 2.04 22.05 -12.78
C LYS A 173 1.53 23.26 -12.02
N LEU A 174 2.25 23.71 -10.99
CA LEU A 174 1.92 24.94 -10.27
C LEU A 174 2.09 26.16 -11.19
N LYS A 175 3.21 26.25 -11.93
CA LYS A 175 3.50 27.35 -12.89
C LYS A 175 2.49 27.42 -14.03
N SER A 176 2.14 26.28 -14.61
CA SER A 176 1.15 26.20 -15.70
C SER A 176 -0.29 26.38 -15.22
N GLY A 177 -0.52 26.45 -13.91
CA GLY A 177 -1.87 26.54 -13.35
C GLY A 177 -2.71 25.28 -13.57
N GLY A 178 -2.06 24.13 -13.77
CA GLY A 178 -2.72 22.86 -14.04
C GLY A 178 -3.40 22.26 -12.81
N TYR A 179 -4.38 21.40 -13.04
CA TYR A 179 -5.04 20.62 -12.00
C TYR A 179 -4.05 19.61 -11.37
N LEU A 180 -3.54 19.92 -10.19
CA LEU A 180 -2.59 19.11 -9.44
C LEU A 180 -3.09 18.86 -8.02
N ILE A 181 -3.53 19.91 -7.32
CA ILE A 181 -3.95 19.84 -5.93
C ILE A 181 -5.44 19.51 -5.87
N THR A 182 -5.75 18.29 -5.43
CA THR A 182 -7.11 17.77 -5.29
C THR A 182 -7.72 18.02 -3.91
N GLY A 183 -6.88 18.37 -2.92
CA GLY A 183 -7.35 18.71 -1.58
C GLY A 183 -6.23 18.94 -0.57
N TYR A 184 -6.61 18.98 0.71
CA TYR A 184 -5.72 19.27 1.85
C TYR A 184 -4.56 18.26 1.99
N ILE A 185 -4.80 16.98 1.69
CA ILE A 185 -3.78 15.92 1.78
C ILE A 185 -2.62 16.18 0.82
N ASP A 186 -2.92 16.67 -0.39
CA ASP A 186 -1.89 16.98 -1.38
C ASP A 186 -0.97 18.11 -0.92
N ILE A 187 -1.49 19.11 -0.21
CA ILE A 187 -0.70 20.23 0.32
C ILE A 187 0.19 19.75 1.47
N ILE A 188 -0.35 18.89 2.34
CA ILE A 188 0.47 18.23 3.36
C ILE A 188 1.61 17.47 2.70
N ALA A 189 1.34 16.72 1.63
CA ALA A 189 2.35 15.96 0.92
C ALA A 189 3.45 16.87 0.34
N ILE A 190 3.09 18.07 -0.18
CA ILE A 190 4.08 19.09 -0.59
C ILE A 190 4.95 19.51 0.60
N PHE A 191 4.34 19.93 1.71
CA PHE A 191 5.09 20.36 2.91
C PHE A 191 5.96 19.25 3.50
N GLU A 192 5.54 18.00 3.37
CA GLU A 192 6.28 16.85 3.85
C GLU A 192 7.52 16.53 3.02
N THR A 193 7.44 16.80 1.72
CA THR A 193 8.42 16.28 0.76
C THR A 193 9.40 17.35 0.31
N ILE A 194 8.90 18.55 -0.05
CA ILE A 194 9.72 19.62 -0.64
C ILE A 194 10.20 20.57 0.46
N ARG A 195 11.37 20.30 1.04
CA ARG A 195 11.86 21.01 2.25
C ARG A 195 13.19 21.74 2.08
N GLU A 196 13.95 21.48 1.02
CA GLU A 196 15.25 22.09 0.81
C GLU A 196 15.11 23.57 0.43
N ASP A 197 15.95 24.44 1.00
CA ASP A 197 15.91 25.89 0.75
C ASP A 197 16.64 26.28 -0.55
N THR A 198 16.08 25.84 -1.66
CA THR A 198 16.55 26.18 -3.02
C THR A 198 15.75 27.36 -3.58
N ALA A 199 16.29 28.04 -4.60
CA ALA A 199 15.57 29.11 -5.28
C ALA A 199 14.26 28.58 -5.91
N GLU A 200 14.32 27.38 -6.47
CA GLU A 200 13.21 26.67 -7.09
C GLU A 200 12.10 26.35 -6.09
N ASN A 201 12.45 25.88 -4.88
CA ASN A 201 11.47 25.56 -3.84
C ASN A 201 10.85 26.81 -3.21
N ARG A 202 11.64 27.90 -3.07
CA ARG A 202 11.08 29.19 -2.66
C ARG A 202 10.05 29.70 -3.66
N GLU A 203 10.37 29.63 -4.95
CA GLU A 203 9.44 29.99 -6.02
C GLU A 203 8.21 29.06 -6.06
N LEU A 204 8.39 27.75 -5.84
CA LEU A 204 7.28 26.81 -5.69
C LEU A 204 6.30 27.26 -4.61
N TYR A 205 6.81 27.63 -3.42
CA TYR A 205 5.93 28.04 -2.32
C TYR A 205 5.27 29.38 -2.58
N ARG A 206 5.96 30.31 -3.24
CA ARG A 206 5.37 31.56 -3.70
C ARG A 206 4.20 31.30 -4.65
N LEU A 207 4.41 30.44 -5.65
CA LEU A 207 3.39 30.02 -6.60
C LEU A 207 2.23 29.29 -5.90
N LEU A 208 2.54 28.38 -4.96
CA LEU A 208 1.54 27.63 -4.22
C LEU A 208 0.61 28.54 -3.39
N PHE A 209 1.18 29.53 -2.71
CA PHE A 209 0.43 30.40 -1.79
C PHE A 209 -0.32 31.53 -2.49
N ILE A 210 0.22 32.08 -3.59
CA ILE A 210 -0.34 33.25 -4.28
C ILE A 210 -0.99 32.87 -5.60
N ASP A 211 -0.23 32.20 -6.48
CA ASP A 211 -0.55 32.12 -7.90
C ASP A 211 -1.35 30.88 -8.28
N TYR A 212 -1.40 29.85 -7.42
CA TYR A 212 -2.02 28.59 -7.77
C TYR A 212 -3.52 28.78 -8.04
N PRO A 213 -3.98 28.59 -9.30
CA PRO A 213 -5.23 29.16 -9.75
C PRO A 213 -6.44 28.50 -9.10
N THR A 214 -7.46 29.34 -8.94
CA THR A 214 -8.81 29.11 -8.41
C THR A 214 -9.64 28.04 -9.13
N LYS A 215 -9.09 27.34 -10.12
CA LYS A 215 -9.85 26.40 -10.97
C LYS A 215 -10.13 25.05 -10.32
N SER A 216 -9.49 24.74 -9.19
CA SER A 216 -9.73 23.50 -8.41
C SER A 216 -10.98 23.61 -7.53
N PHE A 217 -11.74 22.52 -7.42
CA PHE A 217 -13.04 22.40 -6.73
C PHE A 217 -13.03 22.78 -5.23
N ALA A 218 -11.86 22.97 -4.62
CA ALA A 218 -11.72 23.43 -3.24
C ALA A 218 -10.43 24.24 -3.09
N LYS A 219 -10.48 25.55 -3.38
CA LYS A 219 -9.32 26.42 -3.14
C LYS A 219 -8.97 26.39 -1.65
N PRO A 220 -7.75 25.95 -1.30
CA PRO A 220 -7.24 26.16 0.05
C PRO A 220 -7.02 27.67 0.21
N GLN A 221 -7.74 28.27 1.15
CA GLN A 221 -7.58 29.68 1.48
C GLN A 221 -6.28 29.84 2.28
N PHE A 222 -5.16 30.05 1.59
CA PHE A 222 -3.85 30.22 2.21
C PHE A 222 -3.72 31.53 3.00
N ASN A 223 -4.66 32.47 2.89
CA ASN A 223 -4.70 33.66 3.74
C ASN A 223 -5.11 33.36 5.20
N ASP A 224 -5.67 32.17 5.48
CA ASP A 224 -5.98 31.75 6.85
C ASP A 224 -4.73 31.21 7.57
N SER A 225 -3.99 32.13 8.20
CA SER A 225 -2.80 31.81 8.99
C SER A 225 -3.10 30.89 10.18
N ALA A 226 -4.31 30.93 10.74
CA ALA A 226 -4.69 30.06 11.85
C ALA A 226 -4.82 28.59 11.41
N THR A 227 -5.13 28.35 10.13
CA THR A 227 -5.17 27.01 9.54
C THR A 227 -3.78 26.56 9.09
N TRP A 228 -3.09 27.34 8.26
CA TRP A 228 -1.91 26.84 7.54
C TRP A 228 -0.61 26.95 8.31
N LEU A 229 -0.42 27.98 9.12
CA LEU A 229 0.82 28.16 9.87
C LEU A 229 1.07 27.00 10.85
N PRO A 230 0.09 26.52 11.63
CA PRO A 230 0.27 25.32 12.45
C PRO A 230 0.64 24.08 11.64
N VAL A 231 0.05 23.91 10.45
CA VAL A 231 0.34 22.76 9.58
C VAL A 231 1.77 22.81 9.08
N ILE A 232 2.23 23.96 8.58
CA ILE A 232 3.60 24.15 8.11
C ILE A 232 4.61 23.88 9.24
N ILE A 233 4.35 24.42 10.43
CA ILE A 233 5.19 24.21 11.62
C ILE A 233 5.20 22.73 12.03
N GLN A 234 4.05 22.06 12.03
CA GLN A 234 3.94 20.62 12.34
C GLN A 234 4.62 19.74 11.31
N LYS A 235 4.70 20.17 10.04
CA LYS A 235 5.44 19.48 8.98
C LYS A 235 6.92 19.88 8.91
N TYR A 236 7.38 20.73 9.82
CA TYR A 236 8.79 21.14 9.96
C TYR A 236 9.40 21.70 8.67
N ASN A 237 8.60 22.40 7.89
CA ASN A 237 9.04 22.95 6.61
C ASN A 237 9.43 24.42 6.75
N ILE A 238 10.71 24.67 7.02
CA ILE A 238 11.25 26.02 7.26
C ILE A 238 11.11 26.90 6.01
N VAL A 239 11.29 26.33 4.82
CA VAL A 239 11.19 27.07 3.55
C VAL A 239 9.77 27.55 3.32
N ALA A 240 8.80 26.63 3.44
CA ALA A 240 7.38 26.97 3.38
C ALA A 240 7.01 28.00 4.45
N PHE A 241 7.54 27.86 5.68
CA PHE A 241 7.29 28.80 6.78
C PHE A 241 7.79 30.21 6.44
N ASN A 242 9.03 30.35 5.98
CA ASN A 242 9.61 31.64 5.61
C ASN A 242 8.84 32.31 4.47
N GLN A 243 8.51 31.54 3.42
CA GLN A 243 7.71 32.04 2.31
C GLN A 243 6.32 32.45 2.79
N TYR A 244 5.66 31.64 3.60
CA TYR A 244 4.33 31.93 4.10
C TYR A 244 4.29 33.19 4.98
N VAL A 245 5.19 33.29 5.97
CA VAL A 245 5.28 34.46 6.85
C VAL A 245 5.61 35.73 6.07
N GLY A 246 6.54 35.65 5.12
CA GLY A 246 6.94 36.78 4.28
C GLY A 246 5.82 37.26 3.35
N LEU A 247 5.13 36.34 2.67
CA LEU A 247 4.09 36.69 1.69
C LEU A 247 2.81 37.22 2.35
N PHE A 248 2.45 36.71 3.52
CA PHE A 248 1.26 37.15 4.25
C PHE A 248 1.56 38.20 5.34
N ASN A 249 2.79 38.74 5.41
CA ASN A 249 3.22 39.74 6.38
C ASN A 249 2.84 39.37 7.83
N ILE A 250 2.99 38.09 8.20
CA ILE A 250 2.56 37.58 9.50
C ILE A 250 3.53 38.11 10.56
N ASN A 251 3.03 38.99 11.44
CA ASN A 251 3.85 39.52 12.51
C ASN A 251 4.25 38.43 13.52
N LYS A 252 5.36 38.66 14.24
CA LYS A 252 5.90 37.69 15.20
C LYS A 252 4.91 37.30 16.30
N GLU A 253 4.06 38.22 16.73
CA GLU A 253 3.08 37.99 17.78
C GLU A 253 1.98 37.03 17.33
N THR A 254 1.55 37.11 16.06
CA THR A 254 0.58 36.17 15.48
C THR A 254 1.18 34.76 15.42
N VAL A 255 2.43 34.63 14.97
CA VAL A 255 3.13 33.34 14.98
C VAL A 255 3.20 32.78 16.41
N ARG A 256 3.53 33.64 17.39
CA ARG A 256 3.61 33.27 18.81
C ARG A 256 2.28 32.78 19.36
N GLN A 257 1.19 33.50 19.12
CA GLN A 257 -0.15 33.14 19.57
C GLN A 257 -0.60 31.82 18.96
N LEU A 258 -0.44 31.66 17.65
CA LEU A 258 -0.79 30.43 16.95
C LEU A 258 0.05 29.25 17.45
N PHE A 259 1.35 29.46 17.68
CA PHE A 259 2.24 28.44 18.22
C PHE A 259 1.83 27.97 19.61
N ASN A 260 1.50 28.91 20.51
CA ASN A 260 0.99 28.59 21.85
C ASN A 260 -0.36 27.83 21.81
N ASN A 261 -1.13 28.04 20.74
CA ASN A 261 -2.40 27.35 20.48
C ASN A 261 -2.21 25.97 19.83
N ILE A 262 -1.00 25.60 19.39
CA ILE A 262 -0.68 24.23 18.96
C ILE A 262 -0.64 23.34 20.21
N LYS A 263 -1.82 23.02 20.73
CA LYS A 263 -1.93 21.97 21.75
C LYS A 263 -1.57 20.65 21.07
N PRO A 264 -0.71 19.80 21.67
CA PRO A 264 -0.59 18.42 21.22
C PRO A 264 -2.01 17.84 21.23
N TYR A 265 -2.46 17.33 20.09
CA TYR A 265 -3.84 16.89 19.90
C TYR A 265 -4.13 15.74 20.89
N ASN A 266 -4.65 16.09 22.07
CA ASN A 266 -5.10 15.13 23.05
C ASN A 266 -6.48 14.67 22.59
N HIS A 267 -6.59 13.39 22.23
CA HIS A 267 -7.86 12.76 21.87
C HIS A 267 -8.84 12.82 23.05
N GLN A 268 -9.61 13.90 23.17
CA GLN A 268 -10.88 13.84 23.87
C GLN A 268 -11.87 13.13 22.93
N SER A 269 -12.46 12.04 23.43
CA SER A 269 -13.52 11.30 22.75
C SER A 269 -14.66 12.26 22.35
N PRO A 270 -15.28 12.12 21.16
CA PRO A 270 -16.24 13.09 20.64
C PRO A 270 -17.55 13.18 21.42
N ASN A 271 -17.76 12.33 22.44
CA ASN A 271 -19.04 12.18 23.13
C ASN A 271 -19.43 13.37 24.05
N LYS A 272 -18.78 14.53 23.96
CA LYS A 272 -19.08 15.69 24.83
C LYS A 272 -19.27 17.04 24.12
N PHE A 273 -19.37 17.11 22.80
CA PHE A 273 -19.68 18.37 22.11
C PHE A 273 -21.19 18.51 21.87
N ASN A 274 -21.86 19.36 22.66
CA ASN A 274 -23.26 19.73 22.47
C ASN A 274 -23.43 20.52 21.15
N SER A 275 -24.23 19.97 20.24
CA SER A 275 -24.44 20.45 18.87
C SER A 275 -25.34 21.68 18.75
N SER A 276 -25.81 22.28 19.85
CA SER A 276 -26.88 23.27 19.81
C SER A 276 -26.43 24.72 19.57
N ASN A 277 -25.14 25.06 19.72
CA ASN A 277 -24.70 26.47 19.75
C ASN A 277 -23.67 26.89 18.69
N LEU A 278 -23.45 26.10 17.63
CA LEU A 278 -22.53 26.49 16.56
C LEU A 278 -23.30 26.89 15.30
N ASN A 279 -23.03 28.11 14.82
CA ASN A 279 -23.50 28.61 13.53
C ASN A 279 -23.09 27.61 12.42
N ASP A 280 -24.03 27.29 11.54
CA ASP A 280 -24.03 26.20 10.57
C ASP A 280 -22.81 26.25 9.61
N LYS A 281 -22.22 27.43 9.43
CA LYS A 281 -20.99 27.65 8.64
C LYS A 281 -19.71 27.17 9.35
N CYS A 282 -19.60 27.39 10.67
CA CYS A 282 -18.50 26.87 11.48
C CYS A 282 -18.60 25.35 11.63
N TYR A 283 -19.81 24.81 11.75
CA TYR A 283 -20.03 23.36 11.80
C TYR A 283 -19.65 22.67 10.48
N ARG A 284 -19.90 23.28 9.31
CA ARG A 284 -19.48 22.74 8.01
C ARG A 284 -17.96 22.78 7.80
N ASN A 285 -17.29 23.86 8.19
CA ASN A 285 -15.82 23.92 8.14
C ASN A 285 -15.17 22.95 9.12
N TYR A 286 -15.70 22.86 10.34
CA TYR A 286 -15.28 21.89 11.34
C TYR A 286 -15.54 20.45 10.88
N ARG A 287 -16.69 20.16 10.24
CA ARG A 287 -17.02 18.84 9.69
C ARG A 287 -16.17 18.48 8.47
N SER A 288 -15.80 19.43 7.62
CA SER A 288 -14.87 19.21 6.51
C SER A 288 -13.46 18.91 7.03
N TYR A 289 -12.98 19.69 8.00
CA TYR A 289 -11.71 19.48 8.71
C TYR A 289 -11.69 18.14 9.47
N TYR A 290 -12.78 17.80 10.17
CA TYR A 290 -12.94 16.54 10.91
C TYR A 290 -13.13 15.34 9.99
N PHE A 291 -13.82 15.50 8.85
CA PHE A 291 -13.94 14.47 7.81
C PHE A 291 -12.58 14.20 7.18
N HIS A 292 -11.75 15.23 6.94
CA HIS A 292 -10.38 15.06 6.49
C HIS A 292 -9.51 14.36 7.55
N ILE A 293 -9.65 14.67 8.84
CA ILE A 293 -8.98 13.93 9.93
C ILE A 293 -9.51 12.48 10.02
N ARG A 294 -10.78 12.23 9.72
CA ARG A 294 -11.39 10.88 9.70
C ARG A 294 -10.95 10.06 8.48
N VAL A 295 -10.71 10.71 7.34
CA VAL A 295 -10.11 10.12 6.14
C VAL A 295 -8.63 9.79 6.40
N LEU A 296 -7.89 10.65 7.10
CA LEU A 296 -6.54 10.36 7.59
C LEU A 296 -6.49 9.18 8.60
N LYS A 297 -7.61 8.87 9.27
CA LYS A 297 -7.75 7.66 10.12
C LYS A 297 -8.08 6.37 9.34
N HIS A 298 -8.50 6.46 8.09
CA HIS A 298 -8.90 5.29 7.28
C HIS A 298 -7.95 4.97 6.13
N TYR A 299 -7.03 5.88 5.80
CA TYR A 299 -6.03 5.69 4.74
C TYR A 299 -4.61 5.38 5.23
N ASP A 300 -4.41 5.22 6.54
CA ASP A 300 -3.16 4.72 7.13
C ASP A 300 -3.37 3.28 7.64
N PRO A 301 -2.89 2.24 6.93
CA PRO A 301 -3.04 0.85 7.35
C PRO A 301 -2.24 0.48 8.62
N ASP A 302 -1.38 1.37 9.15
CA ASP A 302 -0.53 1.11 10.34
C ASP A 302 -1.17 1.49 11.69
N ASN A 303 -2.50 1.68 11.75
CA ASN A 303 -3.17 2.37 12.86
C ASN A 303 -3.41 1.56 14.16
N ASN A 304 -2.56 0.57 14.47
CA ASN A 304 -2.55 -0.11 15.78
C ASN A 304 -1.55 0.49 16.78
N THR A 305 -0.90 1.61 16.44
CA THR A 305 -0.22 2.45 17.43
C THR A 305 -0.87 3.83 17.47
N ARG A 306 -1.24 4.25 18.68
CA ARG A 306 -1.60 5.63 19.02
C ARG A 306 -0.42 6.57 18.72
N LYS A 307 -0.13 6.84 17.45
CA LYS A 307 0.77 7.92 17.05
C LYS A 307 0.04 9.22 17.35
N LYS A 308 0.15 9.69 18.60
CA LYS A 308 0.00 11.11 18.95
C LYS A 308 0.77 11.89 17.87
N TYR A 309 0.26 13.04 17.43
CA TYR A 309 1.01 13.98 16.60
C TYR A 309 2.31 14.35 17.33
N GLN A 310 3.36 13.59 17.07
CA GLN A 310 4.62 13.63 17.80
C GLN A 310 5.64 14.36 16.95
N PHE A 311 6.41 15.21 17.61
CA PHE A 311 7.53 15.93 17.06
C PHE A 311 8.71 14.99 16.79
N ASN A 312 8.59 14.15 15.75
CA ASN A 312 9.38 12.93 15.59
C ASN A 312 10.67 13.04 14.75
N SER A 313 11.17 14.23 14.42
CA SER A 313 12.36 14.33 13.54
C SER A 313 13.32 15.45 13.92
N LEU A 314 14.60 15.29 13.53
CA LEU A 314 15.63 16.33 13.56
C LEU A 314 15.13 17.67 13.00
N LYS A 315 14.33 17.60 11.93
CA LYS A 315 13.70 18.75 11.27
C LYS A 315 12.81 19.54 12.22
N GLY A 316 12.18 18.89 13.21
CA GLY A 316 11.43 19.58 14.26
C GLY A 316 12.31 20.41 15.19
N LEU A 317 13.52 19.95 15.48
CA LEU A 317 14.51 20.72 16.23
C LEU A 317 15.03 21.91 15.39
N GLU A 318 15.29 21.70 14.10
CA GLU A 318 15.67 22.77 13.17
C GLU A 318 14.58 23.85 13.10
N MET A 319 13.31 23.44 12.96
CA MET A 319 12.17 24.36 12.98
C MET A 319 12.09 25.11 14.31
N TYR A 320 12.26 24.43 15.45
CA TYR A 320 12.30 25.09 16.75
C TYR A 320 13.42 26.13 16.84
N ASN A 321 14.65 25.77 16.46
CA ASN A 321 15.80 26.65 16.48
C ASN A 321 15.60 27.84 15.53
N HIS A 322 15.01 27.61 14.37
CA HIS A 322 14.62 28.65 13.43
C HIS A 322 13.60 29.62 14.05
N LEU A 323 12.54 29.11 14.69
CA LEU A 323 11.53 29.91 15.38
C LEU A 323 12.14 30.74 16.51
N LYS A 324 13.04 30.14 17.30
CA LYS A 324 13.75 30.80 18.40
C LYS A 324 14.68 31.90 17.90
N LYS A 325 15.57 31.58 16.94
CA LYS A 325 16.55 32.52 16.37
C LYS A 325 15.88 33.78 15.82
N ASN A 326 14.71 33.63 15.22
CA ASN A 326 13.95 34.75 14.65
C ASN A 326 12.96 35.40 15.64
N GLN A 327 12.96 34.98 16.91
CA GLN A 327 12.11 35.49 18.00
C GLN A 327 10.60 35.28 17.78
N TYR A 328 10.22 34.29 16.99
CA TYR A 328 8.82 33.90 16.81
C TYR A 328 8.22 33.25 18.06
N ILE A 329 9.06 32.64 18.88
CA ILE A 329 8.65 31.99 20.13
C ILE A 329 9.44 32.55 21.31
N PRO A 330 8.86 32.62 22.52
CA PRO A 330 9.59 33.03 23.72
C PRO A 330 10.73 32.05 24.02
N ASN A 331 11.84 32.57 24.55
CA ASN A 331 12.96 31.76 25.06
C ASN A 331 12.54 30.75 26.14
N THR A 332 11.37 30.95 26.77
CA THR A 332 10.82 30.18 27.87
C THR A 332 9.87 29.04 27.45
N THR A 333 9.77 28.71 26.15
CA THR A 333 8.80 27.70 25.67
C THR A 333 9.22 26.26 26.03
N LYS A 334 8.92 25.84 27.27
CA LYS A 334 9.41 24.61 27.91
C LYS A 334 8.83 23.29 27.34
N LEU A 335 7.53 23.26 27.04
CA LEU A 335 6.80 22.01 26.76
C LEU A 335 7.14 21.37 25.41
N LEU A 336 7.47 22.19 24.42
CA LEU A 336 7.65 21.74 23.04
C LEU A 336 9.02 21.11 22.81
N LEU A 337 10.08 21.66 23.42
CA LEU A 337 11.41 21.05 23.39
C LEU A 337 11.43 19.68 24.05
N LEU A 338 10.81 19.52 25.22
CA LEU A 338 10.73 18.20 25.87
C LEU A 338 9.99 17.18 25.01
N ASN A 339 8.95 17.60 24.29
CA ASN A 339 8.25 16.77 23.32
C ASN A 339 9.09 16.51 22.06
N ILE A 340 9.85 17.48 21.53
CA ILE A 340 10.75 17.25 20.39
C ILE A 340 11.82 16.25 20.81
N PHE A 341 12.51 16.54 21.91
CA PHE A 341 13.60 15.74 22.42
C PHE A 341 13.15 14.30 22.61
N SER A 342 12.08 14.06 23.38
CA SER A 342 11.62 12.70 23.73
C SER A 342 11.27 11.82 22.53
N ASN A 343 11.11 12.41 21.35
CA ASN A 343 10.58 11.79 20.16
C ASN A 343 11.60 11.68 19.01
N VAL A 344 12.79 12.30 19.12
CA VAL A 344 13.83 12.16 18.09
C VAL A 344 14.30 10.70 18.02
N ASN A 345 14.16 10.09 16.83
CA ASN A 345 14.72 8.77 16.57
C ASN A 345 16.22 8.86 16.25
N LEU A 346 17.05 8.70 17.28
CA LEU A 346 18.52 8.73 17.12
C LEU A 346 19.07 7.55 16.29
N TYR A 347 18.23 6.54 15.98
CA TYR A 347 18.50 5.37 15.12
C TYR A 347 17.96 5.52 13.70
N ASP A 348 17.43 6.67 13.30
CA ASP A 348 17.04 6.82 11.91
C ASP A 348 18.27 6.55 11.03
N LYS A 349 18.11 5.76 9.95
CA LYS A 349 19.21 5.39 9.05
C LYS A 349 19.87 6.61 8.43
N GLU A 350 19.16 7.74 8.39
CA GLU A 350 19.68 9.01 7.92
C GLU A 350 20.29 9.88 9.03
N PHE A 351 20.17 9.49 10.31
CA PHE A 351 20.63 10.28 11.47
C PHE A 351 22.14 10.19 11.64
N LYS A 352 22.83 11.30 11.40
CA LYS A 352 24.29 11.41 11.38
C LYS A 352 24.85 11.85 12.72
N LEU A 353 26.15 11.65 12.93
CA LEU A 353 26.83 12.11 14.14
C LEU A 353 26.69 13.63 14.33
N LYS A 354 26.78 14.42 13.27
CA LYS A 354 26.55 15.87 13.34
C LYS A 354 25.15 16.23 13.85
N ASP A 355 24.16 15.39 13.55
CA ASP A 355 22.78 15.58 13.99
C ASP A 355 22.65 15.27 15.49
N LEU A 356 23.34 14.22 15.98
CA LEU A 356 23.47 13.93 17.41
C LEU A 356 24.13 15.07 18.17
N ILE A 357 25.19 15.67 17.60
CA ILE A 357 25.90 16.80 18.19
C ILE A 357 24.99 18.04 18.24
N SER A 358 24.31 18.35 17.14
CA SER A 358 23.35 19.46 17.06
C SER A 358 22.21 19.30 18.07
N TYR A 359 21.69 18.08 18.17
CA TYR A 359 20.67 17.68 19.15
C TYR A 359 21.16 17.88 20.59
N TYR A 360 22.35 17.37 20.91
CA TYR A 360 22.99 17.51 22.21
C TYR A 360 23.22 18.98 22.58
N ASN A 361 23.77 19.77 21.66
CA ASN A 361 24.05 21.19 21.88
C ASN A 361 22.75 21.97 22.15
N SER A 362 21.69 21.68 21.38
CA SER A 362 20.38 22.29 21.61
C SER A 362 19.79 21.92 22.98
N LEU A 363 20.00 20.68 23.42
CA LEU A 363 19.57 20.20 24.73
C LEU A 363 20.34 20.88 25.88
N LEU A 364 21.65 21.07 25.72
CA LEU A 364 22.47 21.80 26.69
C LEU A 364 22.10 23.28 26.76
N GLU A 365 21.90 23.92 25.61
CA GLU A 365 21.49 25.33 25.54
C GLU A 365 20.11 25.52 26.19
N TYR A 366 19.19 24.59 25.96
CA TYR A 366 17.91 24.56 26.65
C TYR A 366 18.07 24.42 28.16
N ASN A 367 18.96 23.54 28.63
CA ASN A 367 19.22 23.35 30.05
C ASN A 367 19.86 24.59 30.70
N LYS A 368 20.75 25.31 30.00
CA LYS A 368 21.35 26.56 30.49
C LYS A 368 20.34 27.69 30.61
N ASN A 369 19.43 27.81 29.64
CA ASN A 369 18.48 28.93 29.56
C ASN A 369 17.26 28.79 30.48
N ASN A 370 16.93 27.57 30.91
CA ASN A 370 15.84 27.36 31.85
C ASN A 370 16.41 27.36 33.27
N THR A 371 15.97 28.32 34.09
CA THR A 371 16.35 28.54 35.51
C THR A 371 16.21 27.32 36.42
N ILE A 372 15.60 26.24 35.94
CA ILE A 372 15.86 24.89 36.45
C ILE A 372 17.26 24.52 35.95
N VAL A 373 18.29 25.15 36.52
CA VAL A 373 19.66 24.68 36.36
C VAL A 373 19.62 23.27 36.92
N ILE A 374 19.47 22.29 36.04
CA ILE A 374 19.86 20.94 36.36
C ILE A 374 21.35 21.10 36.63
N THR A 375 21.71 21.26 37.90
CA THR A 375 23.07 21.15 38.42
C THR A 375 23.47 19.72 38.13
N LEU A 376 23.85 19.46 36.89
CA LEU A 376 24.44 18.20 36.52
C LEU A 376 25.63 18.02 37.45
N ASP A 377 25.78 16.83 38.02
CA ASP A 377 26.91 16.53 38.90
C ASP A 377 28.21 16.98 38.23
N SER A 378 29.19 17.43 39.01
CA SER A 378 30.50 17.93 38.50
C SER A 378 31.11 17.00 37.44
N LYS A 379 30.88 15.69 37.58
CA LYS A 379 31.21 14.64 36.60
C LYS A 379 30.69 14.90 35.18
N TYR A 380 29.45 15.34 35.02
CA TYR A 380 28.87 15.64 33.70
C TYR A 380 29.40 16.95 33.14
N ASN A 381 29.66 17.96 33.98
CA ASN A 381 30.27 19.21 33.52
C ASN A 381 31.68 18.96 32.95
N SER A 382 32.45 18.07 33.58
CA SER A 382 33.73 17.60 33.03
C SER A 382 33.54 16.89 31.67
N MET A 383 32.54 16.02 31.53
CA MET A 383 32.24 15.37 30.24
C MET A 383 31.77 16.37 29.16
N ILE A 384 31.01 17.41 29.54
CA ILE A 384 30.59 18.47 28.62
C ILE A 384 31.80 19.25 28.11
N ALA A 385 32.72 19.62 29.00
CA ALA A 385 33.95 20.32 28.63
C ALA A 385 34.85 19.46 27.72
N GLU A 386 34.95 18.16 28.03
CA GLU A 386 35.70 17.21 27.20
C GLU A 386 35.07 17.03 25.80
N LEU A 387 33.74 16.90 25.71
CA LEU A 387 33.09 16.80 24.40
C LEU A 387 33.26 18.09 23.58
N ALA A 388 33.24 19.25 24.22
CA ALA A 388 33.48 20.52 23.55
C ALA A 388 34.90 20.60 22.95
N SER A 389 35.92 20.05 23.63
CA SER A 389 37.28 20.00 23.07
C SER A 389 37.41 18.97 21.94
N ILE A 390 36.68 17.86 22.01
CA ILE A 390 36.67 16.80 20.99
C ILE A 390 35.93 17.23 19.71
N GLN A 391 34.86 18.04 19.81
CA GLN A 391 34.05 18.46 18.65
C GLN A 391 34.89 19.10 17.54
N ASN A 392 35.94 19.84 17.91
CA ASN A 392 36.82 20.52 16.96
C ASN A 392 37.78 19.57 16.21
N ILE A 393 37.86 18.30 16.60
CA ILE A 393 38.81 17.31 16.08
C ILE A 393 38.09 16.26 15.22
N LEU A 394 36.75 16.30 15.16
CA LEU A 394 35.97 15.38 14.34
C LEU A 394 36.08 15.74 12.84
N TYR A 395 36.63 14.82 12.05
CA TYR A 395 36.66 14.93 10.59
C TYR A 395 35.26 14.92 9.97
N ILE A 396 35.12 15.53 8.78
CA ILE A 396 33.86 15.62 8.01
C ILE A 396 33.26 14.23 7.75
N GLU A 397 34.09 13.23 7.49
CA GLU A 397 33.67 11.84 7.27
C GLU A 397 33.00 11.24 8.51
N HIS A 398 33.54 11.49 9.70
CA HIS A 398 32.93 11.05 10.97
C HIS A 398 31.60 11.77 11.21
N LEU A 399 31.56 13.08 10.98
CA LEU A 399 30.36 13.90 11.16
C LEU A 399 29.21 13.48 10.24
N ASN A 400 29.54 13.01 9.03
CA ASN A 400 28.55 12.56 8.04
C ASN A 400 28.21 11.06 8.14
N SER A 401 28.93 10.31 8.98
CA SER A 401 28.61 8.91 9.27
C SER A 401 27.32 8.81 10.09
N THR A 402 26.49 7.82 9.76
CA THR A 402 25.23 7.56 10.48
C THR A 402 25.53 6.95 11.85
N VAL A 403 24.67 7.22 12.84
CA VAL A 403 24.78 6.61 14.17
C VAL A 403 24.76 5.09 14.08
N GLU A 404 23.91 4.52 13.21
CA GLU A 404 23.83 3.09 12.92
C GLU A 404 25.15 2.54 12.33
N SER A 405 25.69 3.17 11.29
CA SER A 405 26.94 2.70 10.66
C SER A 405 28.15 2.74 11.62
N ILE A 406 28.21 3.74 12.51
CA ILE A 406 29.28 3.81 13.53
C ILE A 406 29.12 2.70 14.56
N VAL A 407 27.87 2.37 14.90
CA VAL A 407 27.55 1.30 15.85
C VAL A 407 27.87 -0.08 15.27
N GLU A 408 27.58 -0.31 13.98
CA GLU A 408 27.74 -1.61 13.33
C GLU A 408 29.17 -1.90 12.86
N SER A 409 29.92 -0.86 12.46
CA SER A 409 31.27 -0.99 11.94
C SER A 409 32.30 -1.05 13.08
N VAL A 410 32.90 -2.22 13.30
CA VAL A 410 34.00 -2.43 14.27
C VAL A 410 35.19 -1.50 13.96
N THR A 411 35.49 -1.28 12.69
CA THR A 411 36.60 -0.43 12.24
C THR A 411 36.30 1.05 12.55
N LEU A 412 35.09 1.52 12.23
CA LEU A 412 34.69 2.90 12.46
C LEU A 412 34.48 3.19 13.95
N SER A 413 33.93 2.23 14.70
CA SER A 413 33.72 2.35 16.14
C SER A 413 35.03 2.49 16.91
N ASN A 414 36.08 1.82 16.44
CA ASN A 414 37.39 1.77 17.09
C ASN A 414 38.40 2.79 16.55
N THR A 415 37.99 3.65 15.62
CA THR A 415 38.84 4.72 15.09
C THR A 415 39.21 5.69 16.23
N ILE A 416 40.51 5.83 16.50
CA ILE A 416 41.06 6.71 17.53
C ILE A 416 41.08 8.14 16.98
N ILE A 417 40.44 9.07 17.70
CA ILE A 417 40.29 10.46 17.25
C ILE A 417 41.24 11.41 17.99
N ASN A 418 41.34 11.28 19.33
CA ASN A 418 42.27 12.07 20.15
C ASN A 418 42.45 11.42 21.53
N ASN A 419 43.66 11.41 22.09
CA ASN A 419 43.95 10.93 23.45
C ASN A 419 43.31 9.55 23.78
N ASN A 420 43.42 8.58 22.87
CA ASN A 420 42.80 7.25 22.98
C ASN A 420 41.25 7.24 23.06
N CYS A 421 40.58 8.34 22.71
CA CYS A 421 39.13 8.38 22.60
C CYS A 421 38.70 7.84 21.24
N THR A 422 37.94 6.74 21.26
CA THR A 422 37.33 6.15 20.07
C THR A 422 36.02 6.85 19.73
N LEU A 423 35.58 6.75 18.47
CA LEU A 423 34.28 7.31 18.06
C LEU A 423 33.12 6.72 18.87
N LYS A 424 33.21 5.43 19.23
CA LYS A 424 32.32 4.73 20.17
C LYS A 424 32.25 5.43 21.54
N ASN A 425 33.40 5.81 22.10
CA ASN A 425 33.48 6.51 23.39
C ASN A 425 32.91 7.93 23.34
N ILE A 426 33.07 8.62 22.21
CA ILE A 426 32.50 9.96 22.00
C ILE A 426 30.97 9.87 21.97
N MET A 427 30.42 8.94 21.18
CA MET A 427 28.98 8.70 21.12
C MET A 427 28.41 8.31 22.48
N TYR A 428 29.08 7.41 23.20
CA TYR A 428 28.71 7.04 24.57
C TYR A 428 28.54 8.27 25.47
N LYS A 429 29.49 9.21 25.43
CA LYS A 429 29.45 10.43 26.25
C LYS A 429 28.27 11.32 25.88
N TYR A 430 27.98 11.51 24.59
CA TYR A 430 26.77 12.22 24.15
C TYR A 430 25.50 11.59 24.69
N PHE A 431 25.30 10.29 24.48
CA PHE A 431 24.11 9.58 24.96
C PHE A 431 23.99 9.62 26.48
N LYS A 432 25.11 9.50 27.21
CA LYS A 432 25.14 9.55 28.66
C LYS A 432 24.68 10.89 29.22
N ILE A 433 25.11 12.01 28.63
CA ILE A 433 24.69 13.34 29.07
C ILE A 433 23.22 13.58 28.70
N ILE A 434 22.82 13.23 27.47
CA ILE A 434 21.42 13.31 27.03
C ILE A 434 20.54 12.56 28.03
N TYR A 435 20.90 11.32 28.37
CA TYR A 435 20.22 10.50 29.35
C TYR A 435 20.15 11.15 30.75
N ALA A 436 21.25 11.72 31.25
CA ALA A 436 21.27 12.39 32.54
C ALA A 436 20.32 13.59 32.61
N ILE A 437 20.29 14.38 31.53
CA ILE A 437 19.38 15.52 31.39
C ILE A 437 17.93 15.03 31.41
N TYR A 438 17.60 13.99 30.64
CA TYR A 438 16.27 13.36 30.67
C TYR A 438 15.88 12.82 32.03
N LYS A 439 16.80 12.13 32.72
CA LYS A 439 16.56 11.55 34.03
C LYS A 439 16.17 12.63 35.04
N LYS A 440 16.80 13.81 35.01
CA LYS A 440 16.44 14.94 35.88
C LYS A 440 15.10 15.58 35.53
N TYR A 441 14.76 15.74 34.25
CA TYR A 441 13.44 16.27 33.85
C TYR A 441 12.27 15.37 34.29
N LYS A 442 12.53 14.08 34.58
CA LYS A 442 11.56 13.07 34.99
C LYS A 442 10.94 13.26 36.39
N ILE A 443 11.34 14.27 37.17
CA ILE A 443 10.61 14.63 38.40
C ILE A 443 9.21 15.20 38.08
N ILE A 444 8.95 15.63 36.84
CA ILE A 444 7.76 16.45 36.54
C ILE A 444 6.62 15.69 35.82
N ASN A 445 6.83 14.52 35.17
CA ASN A 445 5.72 13.77 34.55
C ASN A 445 5.96 12.25 34.49
N LYS A 446 5.25 11.48 35.32
CA LYS A 446 5.33 10.00 35.42
C LYS A 446 4.68 9.24 34.24
N SER A 447 3.92 9.90 33.36
CA SER A 447 3.02 9.24 32.41
C SER A 447 3.57 9.02 30.99
N ASP A 448 4.60 9.74 30.53
CA ASP A 448 5.20 9.56 29.19
C ASP A 448 6.60 8.93 29.29
N LEU A 449 6.61 7.68 29.73
CA LEU A 449 7.82 6.88 29.90
C LEU A 449 8.55 6.58 28.56
N ASN A 450 7.85 6.58 27.43
CA ASN A 450 8.37 6.09 26.14
C ASN A 450 9.59 6.86 25.57
N GLY A 451 9.70 8.17 25.81
CA GLY A 451 10.81 8.98 25.28
C GLY A 451 12.14 8.84 26.02
N TYR A 452 12.10 8.28 27.24
CA TYR A 452 13.28 8.08 28.10
C TYR A 452 14.14 6.89 27.65
N TYR A 453 13.56 5.94 26.93
CA TYR A 453 14.17 4.63 26.72
C TYR A 453 15.27 4.62 25.66
N LYS A 454 15.22 5.50 24.65
CA LYS A 454 16.21 5.49 23.56
C LYS A 454 17.61 5.89 24.04
N PRO A 455 17.83 7.03 24.74
CA PRO A 455 19.16 7.39 25.26
C PRO A 455 19.73 6.37 26.26
N LEU A 456 18.85 5.69 26.99
CA LEU A 456 19.23 4.65 27.96
C LEU A 456 19.67 3.34 27.28
N GLN A 457 18.95 2.89 26.25
CA GLN A 457 19.33 1.69 25.47
C GLN A 457 20.73 1.85 24.86
N TYR A 458 21.06 3.05 24.36
CA TYR A 458 22.41 3.35 23.88
C TYR A 458 23.45 3.46 24.99
N TYR A 459 23.10 4.11 26.10
CA TYR A 459 23.98 4.14 27.26
C TYR A 459 24.38 2.72 27.67
N LEU A 460 23.44 1.77 27.65
CA LEU A 460 23.69 0.36 27.93
C LEU A 460 24.49 -0.34 26.81
N PHE A 461 24.16 -0.09 25.54
CA PHE A 461 24.86 -0.66 24.39
C PHE A 461 26.35 -0.27 24.34
N PHE A 462 26.65 1.00 24.60
CA PHE A 462 28.02 1.53 24.54
C PHE A 462 28.86 1.26 25.78
N LYS A 463 28.24 1.01 26.94
CA LYS A 463 28.96 0.83 28.21
C LYS A 463 29.68 -0.51 28.34
N GLU A 464 29.52 -1.42 27.37
CA GLU A 464 29.84 -2.86 27.48
C GLU A 464 29.11 -3.43 28.70
N ILE A 465 27.98 -4.09 28.45
CA ILE A 465 27.10 -4.57 29.51
C ILE A 465 27.89 -5.52 30.42
N ASN A 466 28.24 -5.03 31.62
CA ASN A 466 28.75 -5.85 32.71
C ASN A 466 27.55 -6.50 33.40
N ASN A 467 27.58 -7.81 33.65
CA ASN A 467 26.46 -8.61 34.18
C ASN A 467 25.83 -7.99 35.44
N LYS A 468 26.61 -7.34 36.31
CA LYS A 468 26.11 -6.60 37.48
C LYS A 468 25.10 -5.47 37.17
N ILE A 469 25.21 -4.84 36.00
CA ILE A 469 24.29 -3.78 35.58
C ILE A 469 22.98 -4.39 35.10
N LEU A 470 23.03 -5.54 34.41
CA LEU A 470 21.86 -6.34 34.05
C LEU A 470 21.08 -6.75 35.30
N ASP A 471 21.77 -7.16 36.38
CA ASP A 471 21.16 -7.58 37.65
C ASP A 471 20.52 -6.42 38.43
N GLN A 472 21.15 -5.23 38.42
CA GLN A 472 20.52 -4.04 39.03
C GLN A 472 19.35 -3.52 38.18
N PHE A 473 19.44 -3.65 36.85
CA PHE A 473 18.38 -3.20 35.94
C PHE A 473 17.17 -4.13 35.93
N SER A 474 17.37 -5.45 35.94
CA SER A 474 16.30 -6.45 35.98
C SER A 474 15.40 -6.19 37.17
N ASN A 475 15.98 -5.93 38.35
CA ASN A 475 15.24 -5.67 39.58
C ASN A 475 14.40 -4.38 39.57
N GLU A 476 14.82 -3.29 38.91
CA GLU A 476 14.04 -2.04 38.81
C GLU A 476 13.06 -2.01 37.61
N MET A 477 13.41 -2.63 36.47
CA MET A 477 12.61 -2.63 35.24
C MET A 477 11.58 -3.75 35.14
N LEU A 478 11.73 -4.87 35.86
CA LEU A 478 10.71 -5.94 35.95
C LEU A 478 9.34 -5.40 36.42
N LYS A 479 9.30 -4.22 37.04
CA LYS A 479 8.05 -3.53 37.41
C LYS A 479 7.40 -2.71 36.28
N SER A 480 8.02 -2.44 35.12
CA SER A 480 7.47 -1.43 34.18
C SER A 480 7.47 -1.65 32.65
N SER A 481 8.18 -2.61 32.02
CA SER A 481 7.77 -3.24 30.72
C SER A 481 8.88 -4.05 30.00
N ILE A 482 8.52 -5.26 29.55
CA ILE A 482 9.33 -6.18 28.73
C ILE A 482 9.61 -5.66 27.29
N ASP A 483 8.83 -4.71 26.75
CA ASP A 483 9.05 -4.08 25.43
C ASP A 483 10.48 -3.54 25.25
N GLN A 484 11.05 -3.08 26.36
CA GLN A 484 12.36 -2.44 26.46
C GLN A 484 13.50 -3.43 26.18
N TYR A 485 13.29 -4.71 26.49
CA TYR A 485 14.26 -5.78 26.34
C TYR A 485 14.35 -6.28 24.89
N ILE A 486 13.23 -6.25 24.17
CA ILE A 486 13.13 -6.77 22.81
C ILE A 486 13.79 -5.83 21.81
N GLY A 487 13.72 -4.52 22.04
CA GLY A 487 14.50 -3.53 21.30
C GLY A 487 16.01 -3.75 21.42
N ILE A 488 16.49 -4.24 22.57
CA ILE A 488 17.90 -4.59 22.79
C ILE A 488 18.26 -5.89 22.06
N THR A 489 17.35 -6.88 21.99
CA THR A 489 17.59 -8.13 21.25
C THR A 489 17.71 -7.94 19.74
N HIS A 490 17.12 -6.91 19.14
CA HIS A 490 17.30 -6.62 17.71
C HIS A 490 18.69 -6.11 17.34
N ILE A 491 19.48 -5.63 18.31
CA ILE A 491 20.77 -4.97 18.07
C ILE A 491 21.96 -5.94 18.33
N HIS A 492 21.72 -7.09 18.97
CA HIS A 492 22.80 -8.02 19.34
C HIS A 492 22.93 -9.21 18.38
N LYS A 493 24.18 -9.68 18.21
CA LYS A 493 24.49 -10.92 17.49
C LYS A 493 23.75 -12.10 18.13
N LYS A 494 23.36 -13.08 17.30
CA LYS A 494 22.62 -14.29 17.68
C LYS A 494 23.18 -15.00 18.93
N GLU A 495 24.50 -15.00 19.13
CA GLU A 495 25.12 -15.63 20.30
C GLU A 495 24.81 -14.91 21.64
N LYS A 496 24.81 -13.57 21.66
CA LYS A 496 24.53 -12.80 22.89
C LYS A 496 23.07 -12.91 23.32
N ILE A 497 22.16 -13.08 22.36
CA ILE A 497 20.75 -13.33 22.64
C ILE A 497 20.60 -14.66 23.38
N LYS A 498 21.33 -15.71 23.00
CA LYS A 498 21.27 -17.01 23.70
C LYS A 498 21.68 -16.90 25.17
N GLU A 499 22.80 -16.25 25.44
CA GLU A 499 23.33 -16.07 26.80
C GLU A 499 22.30 -15.31 27.66
N ILE A 500 21.87 -14.15 27.18
CA ILE A 500 20.87 -13.31 27.84
C ILE A 500 19.58 -14.07 28.14
N VAL A 501 19.11 -14.91 27.22
CA VAL A 501 17.87 -15.67 27.38
C VAL A 501 18.02 -16.81 28.36
N SER A 502 19.15 -17.51 28.34
CA SER A 502 19.43 -18.55 29.33
C SER A 502 19.43 -17.98 30.74
N THR A 503 20.01 -16.79 30.93
CA THR A 503 20.00 -16.05 32.19
C THR A 503 18.58 -15.61 32.56
N LEU A 504 17.82 -15.02 31.63
CA LEU A 504 16.45 -14.58 31.88
C LEU A 504 15.52 -15.74 32.27
N ILE A 505 15.58 -16.88 31.58
CA ILE A 505 14.75 -18.06 31.87
C ILE A 505 15.09 -18.60 33.26
N ASN A 506 16.39 -18.69 33.58
CA ASN A 506 16.84 -19.22 34.87
C ASN A 506 16.51 -18.29 36.04
N GLU A 507 16.66 -16.96 35.87
CA GLU A 507 16.43 -15.97 36.92
C GLU A 507 14.95 -15.61 37.10
N ASN A 508 14.14 -15.68 36.04
CA ASN A 508 12.75 -15.22 36.05
C ASN A 508 11.72 -16.33 36.17
N LYS A 509 12.11 -17.58 36.44
CA LYS A 509 11.16 -18.67 36.70
C LYS A 509 10.10 -18.27 37.75
N VAL A 510 10.54 -17.61 38.83
CA VAL A 510 9.67 -17.07 39.89
C VAL A 510 8.81 -15.88 39.42
N PHE A 511 9.32 -15.05 38.51
CA PHE A 511 8.57 -13.90 37.97
C PHE A 511 7.51 -14.34 36.96
N ILE A 512 7.83 -15.29 36.08
CA ILE A 512 6.89 -15.95 35.15
C ILE A 512 5.79 -16.66 35.97
N ASP A 513 6.16 -17.28 37.09
CA ASP A 513 5.22 -17.85 38.05
C ASP A 513 4.26 -16.83 38.66
N ASN A 514 4.76 -15.66 39.09
CA ASN A 514 3.95 -14.61 39.70
C ASN A 514 3.12 -13.80 38.69
N ALA A 515 3.67 -13.61 37.49
CA ALA A 515 3.03 -12.98 36.33
C ALA A 515 1.74 -13.74 35.93
N SER A 516 1.72 -15.06 36.02
CA SER A 516 0.52 -15.84 35.64
C SER A 516 -0.72 -15.58 36.53
N LYS A 517 -0.55 -15.05 37.75
CA LYS A 517 -1.63 -14.92 38.75
C LYS A 517 -2.36 -13.57 38.74
N ASN A 518 -1.88 -12.56 38.01
CA ASN A 518 -2.36 -11.17 38.19
C ASN A 518 -3.02 -10.58 36.93
N ARG A 519 -4.18 -9.92 37.07
CA ARG A 519 -5.00 -9.45 35.93
C ARG A 519 -4.40 -8.24 35.19
N THR A 520 -3.40 -7.58 35.78
CA THR A 520 -2.67 -6.41 35.25
C THR A 520 -1.75 -6.75 34.05
N LEU A 521 -1.68 -8.01 33.63
CA LEU A 521 -0.67 -8.53 32.71
C LEU A 521 -0.97 -8.47 31.20
N LYS A 522 -2.06 -7.86 30.75
CA LYS A 522 -2.28 -7.67 29.30
C LYS A 522 -1.11 -6.94 28.59
N ILE A 523 -0.41 -6.06 29.29
CA ILE A 523 0.78 -5.38 28.76
C ILE A 523 1.98 -6.35 28.68
N LEU A 524 2.20 -7.14 29.73
CA LEU A 524 3.28 -8.14 29.74
C LEU A 524 3.05 -9.27 28.73
N HIS A 525 1.78 -9.62 28.47
CA HIS A 525 1.35 -10.57 27.44
C HIS A 525 1.84 -10.15 26.04
N ARG A 526 1.55 -8.91 25.63
CA ARG A 526 1.98 -8.39 24.33
C ARG A 526 3.50 -8.40 24.17
N ASN A 527 4.22 -8.16 25.25
CA ASN A 527 5.68 -8.06 25.22
C ASN A 527 6.30 -9.46 25.17
N TYR A 528 5.74 -10.41 25.90
CA TYR A 528 6.15 -11.81 25.82
C TYR A 528 5.93 -12.36 24.40
N GLU A 529 4.83 -12.01 23.73
CA GLU A 529 4.59 -12.36 22.32
C GLU A 529 5.70 -11.86 21.39
N TYR A 530 6.11 -10.60 21.51
CA TYR A 530 7.18 -10.03 20.68
C TYR A 530 8.53 -10.72 20.93
N LEU A 531 8.79 -11.12 22.18
CA LEU A 531 10.01 -11.83 22.56
C LEU A 531 10.04 -13.21 21.90
N VAL A 532 8.95 -13.97 22.04
CA VAL A 532 8.76 -15.27 21.37
C VAL A 532 8.92 -15.11 19.85
N TYR A 533 8.32 -14.08 19.26
CA TYR A 533 8.44 -13.78 17.83
C TYR A 533 9.88 -13.50 17.37
N SER A 534 10.64 -12.73 18.15
CA SER A 534 12.07 -12.49 17.87
C SER A 534 12.91 -13.75 17.95
N PHE A 535 12.59 -14.67 18.86
CA PHE A 535 13.28 -15.97 18.95
C PHE A 535 12.96 -16.87 17.77
N LEU A 536 11.72 -16.91 17.34
CA LEU A 536 11.32 -17.70 16.19
C LEU A 536 12.08 -17.34 14.92
N LYS A 537 12.35 -16.04 14.72
CA LYS A 537 13.16 -15.56 13.60
C LYS A 537 14.61 -16.05 13.64
N THR A 538 15.13 -16.47 14.79
CA THR A 538 16.51 -16.97 14.88
C THR A 538 16.70 -18.34 14.24
N SER A 539 15.61 -19.08 13.98
CA SER A 539 15.65 -20.47 13.49
C SER A 539 16.44 -21.42 14.39
N ASP A 540 16.58 -21.11 15.68
CA ASP A 540 17.38 -21.87 16.63
C ASP A 540 16.53 -22.87 17.41
N THR A 541 16.45 -24.11 16.93
CA THR A 541 15.55 -25.15 17.45
C THR A 541 15.75 -25.45 18.94
N GLN A 542 16.98 -25.35 19.47
CA GLN A 542 17.26 -25.58 20.89
C GLN A 542 16.66 -24.50 21.79
N LEU A 543 16.83 -23.22 21.41
CA LEU A 543 16.24 -22.09 22.14
C LEU A 543 14.71 -22.16 22.12
N MET A 544 14.20 -22.52 20.95
CA MET A 544 12.81 -22.75 20.65
C MET A 544 12.19 -23.88 21.50
N ASP A 545 12.90 -24.98 21.70
CA ASP A 545 12.49 -26.06 22.61
C ASP A 545 12.49 -25.61 24.07
N LEU A 546 13.49 -24.84 24.49
CA LEU A 546 13.54 -24.29 25.84
C LEU A 546 12.33 -23.41 26.13
N LEU A 547 11.93 -22.58 25.17
CA LEU A 547 10.75 -21.74 25.29
C LEU A 547 9.48 -22.58 25.38
N LEU A 548 9.31 -23.57 24.50
CA LEU A 548 8.04 -24.31 24.39
C LEU A 548 7.88 -25.48 25.36
N LYS A 549 8.96 -25.91 26.03
CA LYS A 549 8.90 -26.91 27.12
C LYS A 549 8.07 -26.43 28.31
N GLU A 550 7.97 -25.12 28.51
CA GLU A 550 7.19 -24.55 29.60
C GLU A 550 5.72 -24.42 29.17
N GLU A 551 4.83 -25.24 29.75
CA GLU A 551 3.40 -25.36 29.37
C GLU A 551 2.67 -24.01 29.27
N ARG A 552 3.09 -23.01 30.04
CA ARG A 552 2.50 -21.67 30.03
C ARG A 552 2.89 -20.83 28.81
N THR A 553 4.06 -21.07 28.23
CA THR A 553 4.50 -20.35 27.02
C THR A 553 3.67 -20.76 25.80
N GLN A 554 3.18 -22.01 25.80
CA GLN A 554 2.24 -22.52 24.81
C GLN A 554 0.91 -21.76 24.86
N GLN A 555 0.49 -21.25 26.03
CA GLN A 555 -0.72 -20.42 26.15
C GLN A 555 -0.55 -19.02 25.54
N PHE A 556 0.69 -18.51 25.49
CA PHE A 556 1.02 -17.22 24.87
C PHE A 556 1.43 -17.35 23.40
N LEU A 557 1.54 -18.58 22.89
CA LEU A 557 1.88 -18.84 21.51
C LEU A 557 0.67 -18.49 20.63
N HIS A 558 0.74 -17.34 19.97
CA HIS A 558 -0.18 -17.04 18.88
C HIS A 558 0.24 -17.84 17.64
N PRO A 559 -0.48 -18.91 17.26
CA PRO A 559 0.04 -19.87 16.28
C PRO A 559 0.22 -19.22 14.90
N HIS A 560 -0.61 -18.22 14.55
CA HIS A 560 -0.47 -17.46 13.33
C HIS A 560 0.85 -16.66 13.26
N ARG A 561 1.25 -16.02 14.37
CA ARG A 561 2.52 -15.29 14.44
C ARG A 561 3.72 -16.23 14.41
N PHE A 562 3.57 -17.38 15.06
CA PHE A 562 4.55 -18.44 15.03
C PHE A 562 4.80 -18.89 13.58
N VAL A 563 3.76 -19.32 12.87
CA VAL A 563 3.88 -19.78 11.49
C VAL A 563 4.39 -18.67 10.56
N ALA A 564 3.93 -17.43 10.73
CA ALA A 564 4.38 -16.28 9.93
C ALA A 564 5.89 -15.97 10.07
N SER A 565 6.48 -16.32 11.21
CA SER A 565 7.90 -16.07 11.49
C SER A 565 8.85 -17.16 10.97
N ILE A 566 8.32 -18.31 10.55
CA ILE A 566 9.13 -19.41 10.04
C ILE A 566 9.66 -19.04 8.66
N THR A 567 10.98 -18.97 8.55
CA THR A 567 11.68 -18.71 7.28
C THR A 567 12.44 -19.92 6.75
N ASP A 568 12.75 -20.89 7.62
CA ASP A 568 13.43 -22.15 7.29
C ASP A 568 12.46 -23.33 7.46
N PRO A 569 12.22 -24.13 6.40
CA PRO A 569 11.33 -25.30 6.45
C PRO A 569 11.69 -26.33 7.53
N SER A 570 12.99 -26.46 7.88
CA SER A 570 13.47 -27.44 8.87
C SER A 570 12.90 -27.19 10.28
N ILE A 571 12.45 -25.97 10.57
CA ILE A 571 11.78 -25.64 11.84
C ILE A 571 10.43 -26.39 11.95
N LEU A 572 9.70 -26.53 10.83
CA LEU A 572 8.45 -27.29 10.84
C LEU A 572 8.71 -28.78 11.10
N ASP A 573 9.77 -29.35 10.51
CA ASP A 573 10.18 -30.74 10.74
C ASP A 573 10.50 -31.00 12.21
N HIS A 574 11.27 -30.09 12.81
CA HIS A 574 11.62 -30.14 14.22
C HIS A 574 10.36 -30.18 15.10
N TYR A 575 9.38 -29.33 14.80
CA TYR A 575 8.16 -29.22 15.60
C TYR A 575 7.06 -30.22 15.28
N PHE A 576 7.15 -30.89 14.14
CA PHE A 576 6.22 -31.96 13.79
C PHE A 576 6.22 -33.09 14.83
N ASN A 577 7.35 -33.32 15.53
CA ASN A 577 7.48 -34.31 16.59
C ASN A 577 7.42 -33.74 18.01
N SER A 578 7.02 -32.47 18.17
CA SER A 578 7.03 -31.77 19.47
C SER A 578 5.65 -31.68 20.12
N SER A 579 5.58 -31.18 21.36
CA SER A 579 4.32 -30.94 22.07
C SER A 579 3.39 -29.94 21.36
N ILE A 580 3.94 -28.96 20.63
CA ILE A 580 3.14 -27.97 19.89
C ILE A 580 2.55 -28.51 18.59
N HIS A 581 2.87 -29.77 18.23
CA HIS A 581 2.34 -30.43 17.05
C HIS A 581 0.81 -30.39 17.01
N GLN A 582 0.15 -30.58 18.15
CA GLN A 582 -1.31 -30.57 18.24
C GLN A 582 -1.95 -29.20 17.97
N ILE A 583 -1.18 -28.11 18.07
CA ILE A 583 -1.67 -26.74 17.84
C ILE A 583 -1.44 -26.36 16.38
N ILE A 584 -0.21 -26.53 15.89
CA ILE A 584 0.19 -26.05 14.56
C ILE A 584 -0.28 -27.00 13.46
N PHE A 585 -0.30 -28.31 13.73
CA PHE A 585 -0.74 -29.30 12.75
C PHE A 585 -2.14 -29.82 13.09
N ALA A 586 -2.98 -29.07 13.83
CA ALA A 586 -4.34 -29.50 14.14
C ALA A 586 -5.15 -29.74 12.86
N GLU A 587 -6.07 -30.71 12.89
CA GLU A 587 -7.04 -30.89 11.81
C GLU A 587 -7.88 -29.63 11.65
N GLY A 588 -8.03 -29.15 10.42
CA GLY A 588 -8.78 -27.94 10.10
C GLY A 588 -8.15 -26.64 10.61
N ASN A 589 -6.83 -26.60 10.86
CA ASN A 589 -6.17 -25.34 11.17
C ASN A 589 -6.05 -24.44 9.92
N ASP A 590 -5.95 -23.13 10.14
CA ASP A 590 -5.90 -22.10 9.10
C ASP A 590 -4.55 -21.39 9.01
N LEU A 591 -3.55 -21.90 9.72
CA LEU A 591 -2.30 -21.16 9.93
C LEU A 591 -1.48 -21.01 8.65
N TRP A 592 -1.78 -21.85 7.64
CA TRP A 592 -1.20 -21.79 6.30
C TRP A 592 -1.33 -20.40 5.65
N GLN A 593 -2.41 -19.65 5.95
CA GLN A 593 -2.63 -18.32 5.36
C GLN A 593 -1.60 -17.27 5.80
N PHE A 594 -0.87 -17.56 6.89
CA PHE A 594 0.15 -16.67 7.44
C PHE A 594 1.57 -17.02 6.97
N VAL A 595 1.74 -18.11 6.20
CA VAL A 595 3.05 -18.51 5.67
C VAL A 595 3.50 -17.53 4.59
N THR A 596 4.68 -16.93 4.80
CA THR A 596 5.25 -15.93 3.88
C THR A 596 6.24 -16.52 2.88
N ASN A 597 6.82 -17.69 3.18
CA ASN A 597 7.83 -18.36 2.36
C ASN A 597 7.25 -19.60 1.67
N GLU A 598 7.34 -19.65 0.34
CA GLU A 598 6.81 -20.76 -0.47
C GLU A 598 7.43 -22.13 -0.11
N LYS A 599 8.73 -22.17 0.22
CA LYS A 599 9.37 -23.43 0.65
C LYS A 599 8.85 -23.92 2.00
N VAL A 600 8.53 -23.00 2.90
CA VAL A 600 7.93 -23.32 4.19
C VAL A 600 6.51 -23.85 3.96
N MET A 601 5.76 -23.26 3.03
CA MET A 601 4.43 -23.73 2.63
C MET A 601 4.48 -25.14 2.03
N ASP A 602 5.40 -25.41 1.10
CA ASP A 602 5.63 -26.74 0.51
C ASP A 602 5.87 -27.81 1.60
N GLN A 603 6.72 -27.48 2.58
CA GLN A 603 7.03 -28.38 3.68
C GLN A 603 5.84 -28.58 4.61
N TYR A 604 5.12 -27.50 4.93
CA TYR A 604 3.96 -27.57 5.81
C TYR A 604 2.86 -28.47 5.23
N GLU A 605 2.57 -28.33 3.94
CA GLU A 605 1.66 -29.22 3.23
C GLU A 605 2.13 -30.67 3.22
N THR A 606 3.44 -30.90 3.03
CA THR A 606 4.04 -32.24 3.07
C THR A 606 3.84 -32.90 4.44
N LEU A 607 4.05 -32.14 5.52
CA LEU A 607 3.86 -32.61 6.89
C LEU A 607 2.39 -32.84 7.24
N MET A 608 1.48 -31.96 6.81
CA MET A 608 0.04 -32.17 6.97
C MET A 608 -0.43 -33.43 6.25
N LYS A 609 0.04 -33.64 5.01
CA LYS A 609 -0.23 -34.86 4.24
C LYS A 609 0.30 -36.11 4.96
N ALA A 610 1.52 -36.06 5.48
CA ALA A 610 2.12 -37.17 6.23
C ALA A 610 1.35 -37.48 7.53
N ALA A 611 0.79 -36.46 8.19
CA ALA A 611 -0.07 -36.63 9.36
C ALA A 611 -1.49 -37.11 9.02
N ASN A 612 -1.85 -37.24 7.73
CA ASN A 612 -3.21 -37.44 7.25
C ASN A 612 -4.19 -36.39 7.82
N ARG A 613 -3.75 -35.12 7.83
CA ARG A 613 -4.53 -33.98 8.30
C ARG A 613 -4.71 -32.95 7.20
N LYS A 614 -5.77 -32.15 7.31
CA LYS A 614 -6.09 -31.09 6.35
C LYS A 614 -6.13 -29.72 6.98
N PHE A 615 -5.75 -28.71 6.20
CA PHE A 615 -5.98 -27.31 6.52
C PHE A 615 -7.43 -26.91 6.23
N ASP A 616 -8.00 -26.02 7.03
CA ASP A 616 -9.27 -25.38 6.69
C ASP A 616 -9.04 -24.13 5.85
N ILE A 617 -9.80 -24.01 4.76
CA ILE A 617 -9.81 -22.83 3.90
C ILE A 617 -10.65 -21.68 4.50
N MET A 618 -11.51 -21.96 5.50
CA MET A 618 -12.61 -21.07 5.97
C MET A 618 -12.33 -20.20 7.19
N ALA A 619 -11.13 -20.19 7.72
CA ALA A 619 -10.95 -19.38 8.91
C ALA A 619 -10.84 -17.91 8.54
N ARG A 620 -11.81 -17.15 9.08
CA ARG A 620 -11.94 -15.69 9.00
C ARG A 620 -10.58 -15.01 8.83
N LEU A 621 -10.26 -14.71 7.58
CA LEU A 621 -9.03 -14.01 7.26
C LEU A 621 -9.12 -12.60 7.83
N ARG A 622 -8.32 -12.32 8.85
CA ARG A 622 -8.26 -11.00 9.48
C ARG A 622 -7.25 -10.15 8.71
N ILE A 623 -7.74 -9.23 7.88
CA ILE A 623 -6.92 -8.26 7.13
C ILE A 623 -5.96 -7.52 8.07
N GLU A 624 -6.39 -7.26 9.30
CA GLU A 624 -5.56 -6.64 10.33
C GLU A 624 -4.30 -7.47 10.64
N ILE A 625 -4.42 -8.79 10.73
CA ILE A 625 -3.29 -9.69 11.01
C ILE A 625 -2.34 -9.76 9.82
N LEU A 626 -2.87 -9.73 8.60
CA LEU A 626 -2.05 -9.76 7.38
C LEU A 626 -1.19 -8.51 7.25
N ASN A 627 -1.77 -7.35 7.55
CA ASN A 627 -1.06 -6.09 7.63
C ASN A 627 0.00 -6.12 8.75
N GLU A 628 -0.31 -6.68 9.93
CA GLU A 628 0.66 -6.86 11.02
C GLU A 628 1.90 -7.67 10.60
N HIS A 629 1.74 -8.61 9.67
CA HIS A 629 2.82 -9.48 9.20
C HIS A 629 3.42 -9.05 7.85
N ASN A 630 3.02 -7.89 7.29
CA ASN A 630 3.45 -7.42 5.97
C ASN A 630 3.24 -8.47 4.86
N ILE A 631 2.19 -9.28 4.95
CA ILE A 631 1.90 -10.30 3.93
C ILE A 631 1.24 -9.60 2.75
N PRO A 632 1.86 -9.58 1.55
CA PRO A 632 1.25 -8.98 0.39
C PRO A 632 -0.08 -9.67 0.08
N ILE A 633 -1.15 -8.91 -0.01
CA ILE A 633 -2.50 -9.46 -0.22
C ILE A 633 -2.62 -10.21 -1.55
N SER A 634 -1.82 -9.84 -2.55
CA SER A 634 -1.70 -10.60 -3.80
C SER A 634 -1.21 -12.04 -3.60
N ASN A 635 -0.40 -12.31 -2.57
CA ASN A 635 0.05 -13.67 -2.24
C ASN A 635 -1.08 -14.52 -1.64
N ILE A 636 -2.03 -13.89 -0.96
CA ILE A 636 -3.14 -14.59 -0.30
C ILE A 636 -4.03 -15.25 -1.34
N LEU A 637 -4.40 -14.52 -2.41
CA LEU A 637 -5.18 -15.11 -3.50
C LEU A 637 -4.45 -16.28 -4.17
N LYS A 638 -3.12 -16.20 -4.30
CA LYS A 638 -2.31 -17.32 -4.79
C LYS A 638 -2.35 -18.51 -3.83
N TRP A 639 -2.34 -18.27 -2.52
CA TRP A 639 -2.46 -19.34 -1.53
C TRP A 639 -3.83 -19.99 -1.53
N TYR A 640 -4.91 -19.22 -1.69
CA TYR A 640 -6.25 -19.78 -1.90
C TYR A 640 -6.33 -20.58 -3.21
N GLU A 641 -5.77 -20.07 -4.30
CA GLU A 641 -5.71 -20.80 -5.59
C GLU A 641 -4.95 -22.13 -5.45
N ARG A 642 -3.81 -22.09 -4.74
CA ARG A 642 -3.01 -23.26 -4.40
C ARG A 642 -3.78 -24.27 -3.54
N ALA A 643 -4.51 -23.79 -2.54
CA ALA A 643 -5.33 -24.64 -1.66
C ALA A 643 -6.43 -25.38 -2.43
N LEU A 644 -7.07 -24.70 -3.38
CA LEU A 644 -8.08 -25.31 -4.26
C LEU A 644 -7.49 -26.43 -5.13
N CYS A 645 -6.22 -26.30 -5.54
CA CYS A 645 -5.54 -27.30 -6.36
C CYS A 645 -4.99 -28.50 -5.57
N LYS A 646 -5.11 -28.52 -4.23
CA LYS A 646 -4.56 -29.59 -3.37
C LYS A 646 -5.60 -30.14 -2.37
N PRO A 647 -6.74 -30.68 -2.84
CA PRO A 647 -7.81 -31.18 -1.97
C PRO A 647 -7.39 -32.33 -1.03
N GLU A 648 -6.23 -32.95 -1.27
CA GLU A 648 -5.65 -33.96 -0.39
C GLU A 648 -5.05 -33.36 0.89
N VAL A 649 -4.68 -32.07 0.91
CA VAL A 649 -4.11 -31.35 2.07
C VAL A 649 -5.03 -30.24 2.57
N TYR A 650 -6.01 -29.82 1.78
CA TYR A 650 -6.97 -28.78 2.17
C TYR A 650 -8.39 -29.34 2.24
N GLN A 651 -9.13 -28.93 3.25
CA GLN A 651 -10.57 -29.13 3.35
C GLN A 651 -11.30 -27.81 3.10
N CYS A 652 -12.34 -27.88 2.28
CA CYS A 652 -13.16 -26.73 1.92
C CYS A 652 -14.60 -27.01 2.34
N ASN A 653 -15.10 -26.30 3.36
CA ASN A 653 -16.53 -26.28 3.61
C ASN A 653 -17.22 -25.33 2.61
N HIS A 654 -17.65 -25.87 1.48
CA HIS A 654 -18.17 -25.10 0.35
C HIS A 654 -19.22 -24.03 0.71
N SER A 655 -20.17 -24.32 1.60
CA SER A 655 -21.19 -23.34 2.02
C SER A 655 -20.55 -22.15 2.72
N SER A 656 -19.54 -22.40 3.54
CA SER A 656 -18.79 -21.36 4.25
C SER A 656 -17.91 -20.57 3.28
N LEU A 657 -17.33 -21.17 2.23
CA LEU A 657 -16.49 -20.43 1.28
C LEU A 657 -17.32 -19.43 0.50
N ILE A 658 -18.52 -19.84 0.08
CA ILE A 658 -19.43 -18.97 -0.63
C ILE A 658 -19.86 -17.82 0.26
N GLU A 659 -20.24 -18.10 1.52
CA GLU A 659 -20.56 -17.03 2.47
C GLU A 659 -19.38 -16.12 2.73
N GLU A 660 -18.17 -16.68 2.80
CA GLU A 660 -16.97 -15.90 2.99
C GLU A 660 -16.70 -15.07 1.75
N ILE A 661 -16.61 -15.60 0.53
CA ILE A 661 -16.50 -14.80 -0.71
C ILE A 661 -17.56 -13.69 -0.76
N LYS A 662 -18.81 -13.96 -0.36
CA LYS A 662 -19.92 -13.00 -0.27
C LYS A 662 -19.83 -11.99 0.89
N LYS A 663 -19.02 -12.24 1.92
CA LYS A 663 -18.84 -11.34 3.08
C LYS A 663 -17.44 -10.76 3.15
N ASN A 664 -16.50 -11.32 2.38
CA ASN A 664 -15.08 -11.18 2.64
C ASN A 664 -14.58 -9.91 1.97
N ARG A 665 -14.23 -8.98 2.86
CA ARG A 665 -13.55 -7.74 2.54
C ARG A 665 -12.28 -7.97 1.73
N LEU A 666 -11.65 -9.15 1.79
CA LEU A 666 -10.46 -9.50 1.01
C LEU A 666 -10.71 -9.36 -0.49
N PHE A 667 -11.79 -9.89 -1.05
CA PHE A 667 -12.05 -9.78 -2.50
C PHE A 667 -12.20 -8.33 -2.90
N LEU A 668 -13.03 -7.59 -2.18
CA LEU A 668 -13.22 -6.15 -2.40
C LEU A 668 -11.92 -5.38 -2.24
N TYR A 669 -11.13 -5.73 -1.23
CA TYR A 669 -9.85 -5.11 -0.94
C TYR A 669 -8.85 -5.40 -2.07
N CYS A 670 -8.71 -6.64 -2.52
CA CYS A 670 -7.88 -7.02 -3.67
C CYS A 670 -8.27 -6.25 -4.92
N VAL A 671 -9.57 -6.12 -5.19
CA VAL A 671 -10.07 -5.33 -6.32
C VAL A 671 -9.70 -3.86 -6.18
N ASN A 672 -9.88 -3.28 -4.99
CA ASN A 672 -9.58 -1.88 -4.73
C ASN A 672 -8.09 -1.56 -4.80
N GLU A 673 -7.23 -2.51 -4.43
CA GLU A 673 -5.77 -2.42 -4.59
C GLU A 673 -5.30 -2.69 -6.04
N GLY A 674 -6.22 -2.94 -6.97
CA GLY A 674 -5.90 -3.16 -8.39
C GLY A 674 -5.46 -4.59 -8.74
N ASN A 675 -5.58 -5.56 -7.82
CA ASN A 675 -5.21 -6.97 -8.02
C ASN A 675 -6.32 -7.79 -8.71
N GLN A 676 -7.04 -7.20 -9.67
CA GLN A 676 -8.17 -7.85 -10.33
C GLN A 676 -7.80 -9.12 -11.09
N ASP A 677 -6.60 -9.17 -11.70
CA ASP A 677 -6.16 -10.34 -12.47
C ASP A 677 -5.97 -11.58 -11.55
N SER A 678 -5.45 -11.37 -10.34
CA SER A 678 -5.36 -12.44 -9.33
C SER A 678 -6.73 -12.89 -8.84
N VAL A 679 -7.68 -11.95 -8.70
CA VAL A 679 -9.07 -12.30 -8.33
C VAL A 679 -9.72 -13.13 -9.44
N ILE A 680 -9.52 -12.75 -10.70
CA ILE A 680 -10.01 -13.50 -11.86
C ILE A 680 -9.40 -14.92 -11.90
N SER A 681 -8.08 -15.04 -11.70
CA SER A 681 -7.39 -16.33 -11.63
C SER A 681 -7.99 -17.24 -10.56
N PHE A 682 -8.12 -16.71 -9.33
CA PHE A 682 -8.73 -17.43 -8.23
C PHE A 682 -10.18 -17.83 -8.53
N LEU A 683 -11.03 -16.91 -9.00
CA LEU A 683 -12.44 -17.20 -9.29
C LEU A 683 -12.57 -18.23 -10.41
N SER A 684 -11.73 -18.16 -11.44
CA SER A 684 -11.68 -19.16 -12.52
C SER A 684 -11.42 -20.55 -11.96
N LYS A 685 -10.38 -20.69 -11.13
CA LYS A 685 -10.02 -21.95 -10.48
C LYS A 685 -11.08 -22.42 -9.51
N TYR A 686 -11.66 -21.52 -8.73
CA TYR A 686 -12.73 -21.85 -7.80
C TYR A 686 -13.95 -22.43 -8.53
N LEU A 687 -14.34 -21.83 -9.66
CA LEU A 687 -15.44 -22.30 -10.50
C LEU A 687 -15.17 -23.65 -11.18
N GLU A 688 -13.91 -24.03 -11.42
CA GLU A 688 -13.54 -25.36 -11.92
C GLU A 688 -13.92 -26.48 -10.92
N TYR A 689 -13.72 -26.22 -9.62
CA TYR A 689 -13.98 -27.21 -8.57
C TYR A 689 -15.38 -27.12 -7.96
N TYR A 690 -15.95 -25.92 -7.93
CA TYR A 690 -17.15 -25.62 -7.17
C TYR A 690 -18.15 -24.83 -8.02
N PRO A 691 -19.21 -25.48 -8.54
CA PRO A 691 -20.21 -24.79 -9.32
C PRO A 691 -20.99 -23.81 -8.44
N ILE A 692 -20.70 -22.53 -8.59
CA ILE A 692 -21.45 -21.47 -7.91
C ILE A 692 -22.82 -21.35 -8.58
N LYS A 693 -23.89 -21.67 -7.84
CA LYS A 693 -25.27 -21.47 -8.30
C LYS A 693 -25.65 -19.98 -8.43
N SER A 694 -25.01 -19.11 -7.66
CA SER A 694 -25.26 -17.66 -7.65
C SER A 694 -24.04 -16.89 -7.16
N PHE A 695 -23.52 -15.94 -7.94
CA PHE A 695 -22.52 -14.97 -7.51
C PHE A 695 -23.21 -13.61 -7.32
N ASP A 696 -22.91 -12.91 -6.22
CA ASP A 696 -23.54 -11.62 -5.96
C ASP A 696 -22.70 -10.48 -6.55
N MET A 697 -23.13 -9.94 -7.70
CA MET A 697 -22.45 -8.83 -8.37
C MET A 697 -22.61 -7.51 -7.61
N ASP A 698 -23.56 -7.40 -6.66
CA ASP A 698 -23.78 -6.21 -5.84
C ASP A 698 -22.56 -5.88 -4.96
N MET A 699 -21.69 -6.86 -4.71
CA MET A 699 -20.40 -6.65 -4.06
C MET A 699 -19.42 -5.83 -4.92
N LEU A 700 -19.46 -5.97 -6.24
CA LEU A 700 -18.46 -5.39 -7.13
C LEU A 700 -18.76 -3.91 -7.39
N ASN A 701 -17.76 -3.06 -7.20
CA ASN A 701 -17.84 -1.60 -7.40
C ASN A 701 -17.26 -1.18 -8.77
N GLN A 702 -17.23 0.13 -9.06
CA GLN A 702 -16.65 0.69 -10.29
C GLN A 702 -15.21 0.25 -10.58
N GLN A 703 -14.43 -0.09 -9.54
CA GLN A 703 -13.05 -0.53 -9.70
C GLN A 703 -12.96 -1.97 -10.22
N SER A 704 -14.06 -2.73 -10.24
CA SER A 704 -14.15 -4.15 -10.63
C SER A 704 -14.30 -4.39 -12.13
N HIS A 705 -14.05 -3.39 -12.99
CA HIS A 705 -14.35 -3.46 -14.42
C HIS A 705 -13.69 -4.64 -15.15
N LYS A 706 -12.47 -5.08 -14.77
CA LYS A 706 -11.86 -6.27 -15.38
C LYS A 706 -12.58 -7.56 -14.98
N ILE A 707 -12.98 -7.68 -13.72
CA ILE A 707 -13.75 -8.84 -13.25
C ILE A 707 -15.12 -8.86 -13.93
N MET A 708 -15.76 -7.69 -14.05
CA MET A 708 -17.00 -7.52 -14.80
C MET A 708 -16.83 -7.93 -16.27
N ASN A 709 -15.79 -7.44 -16.92
CA ASN A 709 -15.45 -7.85 -18.29
C ASN A 709 -15.26 -9.35 -18.41
N TRP A 710 -14.50 -9.96 -17.49
CA TRP A 710 -14.23 -11.39 -17.49
C TRP A 710 -15.51 -12.21 -17.28
N LEU A 711 -16.33 -11.87 -16.28
CA LEU A 711 -17.61 -12.53 -16.03
C LEU A 711 -18.58 -12.38 -17.21
N LEU A 712 -18.51 -11.25 -17.92
CA LEU A 712 -19.43 -10.91 -19.00
C LEU A 712 -18.83 -11.10 -20.39
N GLN A 713 -17.64 -11.69 -20.54
CA GLN A 713 -16.94 -11.78 -21.83
C GLN A 713 -17.69 -12.69 -22.81
N ASP A 714 -18.25 -13.80 -22.30
CA ASP A 714 -18.91 -14.85 -23.07
C ASP A 714 -20.45 -14.64 -23.14
N PHE A 715 -20.95 -13.50 -22.67
CA PHE A 715 -22.35 -13.11 -22.90
C PHE A 715 -22.57 -12.84 -24.39
N SER A 716 -23.50 -13.58 -24.99
CA SER A 716 -24.14 -13.25 -26.28
C SER A 716 -25.61 -12.86 -26.01
N CYS A 717 -26.07 -11.76 -26.62
CA CYS A 717 -27.41 -11.19 -26.37
C CYS A 717 -28.54 -12.15 -26.71
N GLU A 718 -28.32 -13.08 -27.64
CA GLU A 718 -29.41 -13.77 -28.32
C GLU A 718 -30.11 -14.86 -27.51
N LYS A 719 -29.56 -15.32 -26.36
CA LYS A 719 -30.11 -16.49 -25.66
C LYS A 719 -30.35 -16.40 -24.14
N ASN A 720 -29.83 -15.37 -23.45
CA ASN A 720 -29.55 -15.54 -22.00
C ASN A 720 -30.06 -14.45 -21.04
N ILE A 721 -30.81 -13.44 -21.50
CA ILE A 721 -31.54 -12.53 -20.60
C ILE A 721 -32.99 -13.01 -20.53
N PHE A 722 -33.24 -13.99 -19.65
CA PHE A 722 -34.61 -14.39 -19.33
C PHE A 722 -35.21 -13.36 -18.37
N ILE A 723 -36.25 -12.67 -18.82
CA ILE A 723 -37.14 -11.89 -17.97
C ILE A 723 -38.07 -12.92 -17.32
N ILE A 724 -37.91 -13.20 -16.04
CA ILE A 724 -38.83 -14.12 -15.34
C ILE A 724 -40.09 -13.35 -14.96
N GLU A 725 -41.21 -13.82 -15.48
CA GLU A 725 -42.59 -13.47 -15.15
C GLU A 725 -42.84 -13.62 -13.64
N ASN A 726 -43.33 -12.54 -12.99
CA ASN A 726 -44.04 -12.49 -11.69
C ASN A 726 -43.97 -11.08 -11.05
N ASN A 727 -44.27 -10.01 -11.80
CA ASN A 727 -44.42 -8.63 -11.29
C ASN A 727 -43.22 -8.04 -10.51
N GLN A 728 -42.03 -8.64 -10.57
CA GLN A 728 -40.81 -8.10 -9.98
C GLN A 728 -39.69 -8.05 -11.03
N SER A 729 -39.17 -6.85 -11.30
CA SER A 729 -38.16 -6.53 -12.32
C SER A 729 -36.77 -7.11 -12.00
N TYR A 730 -36.59 -8.41 -12.21
CA TYR A 730 -35.28 -9.06 -12.15
C TYR A 730 -34.76 -9.40 -13.55
N ALA A 731 -33.49 -9.09 -13.80
CA ALA A 731 -32.77 -9.63 -14.94
C ALA A 731 -32.04 -10.89 -14.46
N LEU A 732 -32.32 -12.04 -15.09
CA LEU A 732 -31.45 -13.19 -14.98
C LEU A 732 -30.32 -13.02 -15.98
N MET A 733 -29.15 -12.61 -15.49
CA MET A 733 -27.94 -12.64 -16.28
C MET A 733 -27.35 -14.03 -16.17
N SER A 734 -27.23 -14.75 -17.28
CA SER A 734 -26.54 -16.05 -17.33
C SER A 734 -25.33 -16.01 -18.27
N ALA A 735 -24.13 -15.97 -17.68
CA ALA A 735 -22.87 -16.15 -18.43
C ALA A 735 -22.62 -17.63 -18.63
N SER A 736 -22.32 -18.02 -19.87
CA SER A 736 -21.64 -19.28 -20.17
C SER A 736 -20.16 -19.09 -19.84
N THR A 737 -19.67 -19.58 -18.70
CA THR A 737 -18.22 -19.77 -18.57
C THR A 737 -17.84 -20.86 -19.58
N LYS A 738 -16.81 -20.63 -20.40
CA LYS A 738 -16.36 -21.56 -21.46
C LYS A 738 -16.42 -23.05 -21.05
N PRO A 739 -16.67 -23.97 -22.00
CA PRO A 739 -16.78 -25.39 -21.72
C PRO A 739 -15.44 -25.94 -21.25
N ILE A 740 -15.33 -26.26 -19.97
CA ILE A 740 -14.22 -27.05 -19.45
C ILE A 740 -14.64 -28.52 -19.62
N THR A 741 -14.16 -29.12 -20.70
CA THR A 741 -13.99 -30.57 -20.94
C THR A 741 -15.22 -31.49 -20.84
N THR A 742 -15.56 -32.14 -21.97
CA THR A 742 -16.22 -33.46 -22.17
C THR A 742 -17.47 -33.90 -21.38
N THR A 743 -17.94 -33.19 -20.35
CA THR A 743 -19.06 -33.62 -19.50
C THR A 743 -20.35 -32.83 -19.68
N GLY A 744 -20.43 -31.91 -20.64
CA GLY A 744 -21.70 -31.31 -21.09
C GLY A 744 -22.41 -30.36 -20.11
N ASN A 745 -21.86 -30.12 -18.92
CA ASN A 745 -22.44 -29.18 -17.95
C ASN A 745 -22.10 -27.74 -18.33
N THR A 746 -23.03 -27.04 -18.98
CA THR A 746 -23.01 -25.58 -19.12
C THR A 746 -23.40 -24.96 -17.78
N TYR A 747 -22.45 -24.31 -17.13
CA TYR A 747 -22.70 -23.63 -15.87
C TYR A 747 -23.29 -22.25 -16.15
N TYR A 748 -24.55 -22.04 -15.80
CA TYR A 748 -25.17 -20.73 -15.81
C TYR A 748 -24.90 -20.07 -14.47
N LEU A 749 -24.07 -19.02 -14.47
CA LEU A 749 -23.92 -18.15 -13.31
C LEU A 749 -25.20 -17.31 -13.19
N ASN A 750 -26.21 -17.84 -12.50
CA ASN A 750 -27.50 -17.18 -12.35
C ASN A 750 -27.37 -16.06 -11.31
N HIS A 751 -27.16 -14.84 -11.78
CA HIS A 751 -27.30 -13.67 -10.93
C HIS A 751 -28.71 -13.10 -11.07
N ARG A 752 -29.52 -13.27 -10.01
CA ARG A 752 -30.77 -12.55 -9.88
C ARG A 752 -30.46 -11.17 -9.36
N THR A 753 -30.47 -10.19 -10.26
CA THR A 753 -30.28 -8.80 -9.88
C THR A 753 -31.41 -7.95 -10.43
N THR A 754 -31.58 -6.76 -9.86
CA THR A 754 -32.52 -5.82 -10.43
C THR A 754 -32.09 -5.49 -11.86
N ILE A 755 -33.03 -5.32 -12.79
CA ILE A 755 -32.74 -4.92 -14.18
C ILE A 755 -31.81 -3.67 -14.21
N LYS A 756 -32.00 -2.80 -13.22
CA LYS A 756 -31.16 -1.66 -12.85
C LYS A 756 -29.69 -1.99 -12.64
N ASN A 757 -29.39 -2.94 -11.75
CA ASN A 757 -28.01 -3.36 -11.49
C ASN A 757 -27.42 -4.13 -12.69
N ALA A 758 -28.21 -4.93 -13.41
CA ALA A 758 -27.73 -5.62 -14.62
C ALA A 758 -27.24 -4.65 -15.69
N ALA A 759 -28.03 -3.62 -16.02
CA ALA A 759 -27.63 -2.60 -16.97
C ALA A 759 -26.36 -1.86 -16.51
N LYS A 760 -26.24 -1.56 -15.21
CA LYS A 760 -25.04 -0.97 -14.61
C LYS A 760 -23.81 -1.85 -14.78
N TYR A 761 -23.92 -3.16 -14.55
CA TYR A 761 -22.79 -4.09 -14.68
C TYR A 761 -22.33 -4.26 -16.12
N LEU A 762 -23.27 -4.45 -17.05
CA LEU A 762 -22.97 -4.51 -18.49
C LEU A 762 -22.29 -3.21 -18.94
N PHE A 763 -22.74 -2.08 -18.41
CA PHE A 763 -22.11 -0.80 -18.71
C PHE A 763 -20.65 -0.74 -18.20
N TRP A 764 -20.41 -1.05 -16.93
CA TRP A 764 -19.05 -1.07 -16.37
C TRP A 764 -18.15 -2.10 -17.04
N ALA A 765 -18.74 -3.14 -17.62
CA ALA A 765 -18.05 -4.13 -18.43
C ALA A 765 -17.78 -3.68 -19.89
N GLY A 766 -18.05 -2.41 -20.23
CA GLY A 766 -17.91 -1.91 -21.60
C GLY A 766 -18.90 -2.52 -22.61
N ARG A 767 -19.86 -3.34 -22.17
CA ARG A 767 -20.94 -3.93 -22.99
C ARG A 767 -22.12 -2.96 -23.09
N ILE A 768 -21.84 -1.80 -23.66
CA ILE A 768 -22.77 -0.66 -23.72
C ILE A 768 -24.05 -1.04 -24.47
N ASP A 769 -23.92 -1.71 -25.60
CA ASP A 769 -25.01 -2.28 -26.40
C ASP A 769 -25.96 -3.15 -25.57
N MET A 770 -25.42 -4.10 -24.80
CA MET A 770 -26.23 -5.00 -23.98
C MET A 770 -26.89 -4.27 -22.81
N SER A 771 -26.17 -3.31 -22.21
CA SER A 771 -26.72 -2.43 -21.19
C SER A 771 -27.96 -1.69 -21.72
N PHE A 772 -27.94 -1.27 -22.98
CA PHE A 772 -29.09 -0.64 -23.63
C PHE A 772 -30.28 -1.56 -23.78
N ASP A 773 -30.06 -2.80 -24.21
CA ASP A 773 -31.14 -3.76 -24.37
C ASP A 773 -31.81 -4.04 -23.02
N VAL A 774 -31.02 -4.16 -21.94
CA VAL A 774 -31.55 -4.28 -20.57
C VAL A 774 -32.33 -3.04 -20.12
N ILE A 775 -31.87 -1.83 -20.47
CA ILE A 775 -32.60 -0.58 -20.17
C ILE A 775 -33.92 -0.54 -20.94
N LYS A 776 -33.94 -0.92 -22.21
CA LYS A 776 -35.17 -0.98 -23.03
C LYS A 776 -36.17 -1.96 -22.44
N ILE A 777 -35.69 -3.10 -21.96
CA ILE A 777 -36.52 -4.07 -21.24
C ILE A 777 -37.07 -3.45 -19.94
N ASP A 778 -36.25 -2.76 -19.14
CA ASP A 778 -36.72 -2.06 -17.93
C ASP A 778 -37.81 -1.03 -18.27
N GLN A 779 -37.68 -0.32 -19.38
CA GLN A 779 -38.66 0.65 -19.88
C GLN A 779 -39.98 0.00 -20.32
N GLN A 780 -39.95 -1.23 -20.84
CA GLN A 780 -41.17 -1.96 -21.18
C GLN A 780 -41.90 -2.47 -19.94
N LEU A 781 -41.16 -2.82 -18.88
CA LEU A 781 -41.70 -3.43 -17.65
C LEU A 781 -42.06 -2.42 -16.56
N SER A 782 -41.53 -1.20 -16.61
CA SER A 782 -41.77 -0.13 -15.64
C SER A 782 -42.23 1.13 -16.34
N THR A 783 -42.88 2.06 -15.62
CA THR A 783 -43.19 3.39 -16.20
C THR A 783 -41.92 4.00 -16.81
N PRO A 784 -41.84 4.26 -18.13
CA PRO A 784 -40.60 4.60 -18.84
C PRO A 784 -39.79 5.76 -18.24
N ALA A 785 -40.48 6.68 -17.55
CA ALA A 785 -39.88 7.79 -16.81
C ALA A 785 -38.94 7.32 -15.69
N ASN A 786 -39.42 6.42 -14.83
CA ASN A 786 -38.83 6.18 -13.52
C ASN A 786 -37.58 5.32 -13.60
N SER A 787 -37.57 4.34 -14.52
CA SER A 787 -36.38 3.56 -14.87
C SER A 787 -35.28 4.47 -15.39
N LEU A 788 -35.58 5.33 -16.36
CA LEU A 788 -34.57 6.17 -16.96
C LEU A 788 -34.04 7.27 -16.03
N ILE A 789 -34.92 7.88 -15.23
CA ILE A 789 -34.53 8.80 -14.16
C ILE A 789 -33.56 8.12 -13.20
N TYR A 790 -33.82 6.86 -12.85
CA TYR A 790 -32.94 6.09 -11.97
C TYR A 790 -31.55 5.97 -12.59
N TYR A 791 -31.44 5.56 -13.87
CA TYR A 791 -30.15 5.46 -14.56
C TYR A 791 -29.42 6.81 -14.71
N ILE A 792 -30.15 7.91 -14.93
CA ILE A 792 -29.57 9.27 -14.97
C ILE A 792 -29.05 9.70 -13.60
N ASN A 793 -29.74 9.32 -12.53
CA ASN A 793 -29.36 9.59 -11.15
C ASN A 793 -28.21 8.69 -10.66
N PHE A 794 -27.94 7.57 -11.35
CA PHE A 794 -27.06 6.47 -10.93
C PHE A 794 -25.55 6.78 -11.02
N GLU A 795 -25.08 7.85 -10.37
CA GLU A 795 -23.68 8.29 -10.24
C GLU A 795 -23.09 9.17 -11.36
N ARG A 796 -21.95 9.79 -11.05
CA ARG A 796 -21.17 10.79 -11.81
C ARG A 796 -20.59 10.29 -13.15
N CYS A 797 -20.82 9.03 -13.49
CA CYS A 797 -20.01 8.31 -14.46
C CYS A 797 -20.78 7.78 -15.66
N LEU A 798 -22.06 8.11 -15.86
CA LEU A 798 -22.72 7.77 -17.12
C LEU A 798 -21.93 8.49 -18.23
N PRO A 799 -21.18 7.77 -19.09
CA PRO A 799 -20.45 8.41 -20.14
C PRO A 799 -21.49 9.06 -21.02
N SER A 800 -21.15 10.25 -21.46
CA SER A 800 -21.91 11.03 -22.42
C SER A 800 -22.57 10.20 -23.52
N ILE A 801 -21.87 9.19 -24.02
CA ILE A 801 -22.34 8.20 -25.00
C ILE A 801 -23.65 7.52 -24.61
N ILE A 802 -23.85 7.15 -23.34
CA ILE A 802 -25.08 6.46 -22.90
C ILE A 802 -26.25 7.43 -22.87
N ALA A 803 -26.06 8.60 -22.25
CA ALA A 803 -27.08 9.63 -22.25
C ALA A 803 -27.56 9.92 -23.69
N PHE A 804 -26.65 9.91 -24.68
CA PHE A 804 -27.00 10.16 -26.07
C PHE A 804 -27.74 9.04 -26.77
N LYS A 805 -27.33 7.78 -26.62
CA LYS A 805 -28.08 6.67 -27.23
C LYS A 805 -29.47 6.51 -26.60
N VAL A 806 -29.58 6.80 -25.30
CA VAL A 806 -30.88 6.90 -24.60
C VAL A 806 -31.71 8.03 -25.22
N ILE A 807 -31.14 9.23 -25.36
CA ILE A 807 -31.79 10.38 -25.98
C ILE A 807 -32.24 10.07 -27.42
N ASP A 808 -31.36 9.50 -28.24
CA ASP A 808 -31.65 9.15 -29.64
C ASP A 808 -32.80 8.13 -29.71
N SER A 809 -32.85 7.15 -28.79
CA SER A 809 -33.94 6.18 -28.72
C SER A 809 -35.28 6.80 -28.32
N ILE A 810 -35.27 7.78 -27.42
CA ILE A 810 -36.49 8.46 -26.96
C ILE A 810 -37.00 9.42 -28.02
N LEU A 811 -36.09 10.13 -28.70
CA LEU A 811 -36.44 11.03 -29.80
C LEU A 811 -36.98 10.29 -31.03
N ALA A 812 -36.65 9.01 -31.20
CA ALA A 812 -37.20 8.18 -32.26
C ALA A 812 -38.66 7.72 -31.98
N ASP A 813 -39.11 7.79 -30.72
CA ASP A 813 -40.48 7.46 -30.33
C ASP A 813 -41.36 8.71 -30.37
N ASN A 814 -42.25 8.77 -31.36
CA ASN A 814 -43.13 9.91 -31.61
C ASN A 814 -44.37 9.97 -30.70
N SER A 815 -44.47 9.11 -29.68
CA SER A 815 -45.61 9.17 -28.76
C SER A 815 -45.55 10.41 -27.85
N SER A 816 -46.71 11.03 -27.58
CA SER A 816 -46.81 12.22 -26.71
C SER A 816 -46.32 11.97 -25.28
N GLU A 817 -46.43 10.73 -24.82
CA GLU A 817 -45.92 10.31 -23.52
C GLU A 817 -44.39 10.22 -23.52
N SER A 818 -43.78 9.68 -24.58
CA SER A 818 -42.33 9.69 -24.76
C SER A 818 -41.77 11.10 -24.87
N GLU A 819 -42.48 12.05 -25.48
CA GLU A 819 -42.07 13.46 -25.55
C GLU A 819 -42.01 14.11 -24.14
N LYS A 820 -43.02 13.87 -23.29
CA LYS A 820 -43.05 14.36 -21.90
C LYS A 820 -41.91 13.77 -21.06
N HIS A 821 -41.64 12.48 -21.23
CA HIS A 821 -40.53 11.82 -20.54
C HIS A 821 -39.20 12.36 -21.02
N ALA A 822 -39.00 12.45 -22.34
CA ALA A 822 -37.80 13.02 -22.96
C ALA A 822 -37.45 14.37 -22.36
N LYS A 823 -38.44 15.27 -22.26
CA LYS A 823 -38.26 16.59 -21.67
C LYS A 823 -37.71 16.52 -20.25
N LEU A 824 -38.33 15.72 -19.38
CA LEU A 824 -37.93 15.58 -17.98
C LEU A 824 -36.52 14.99 -17.84
N ILE A 825 -36.15 14.11 -18.77
CA ILE A 825 -34.83 13.50 -18.86
C ILE A 825 -33.78 14.50 -19.31
N PHE A 826 -34.06 15.28 -20.36
CA PHE A 826 -33.22 16.38 -20.80
C PHE A 826 -33.03 17.40 -19.68
N GLU A 827 -34.09 17.80 -18.99
CA GLU A 827 -34.03 18.73 -17.86
C GLU A 827 -33.10 18.20 -16.76
N LYS A 828 -33.15 16.90 -16.45
CA LYS A 828 -32.26 16.28 -15.46
C LYS A 828 -30.81 16.18 -15.94
N ILE A 829 -30.57 15.82 -17.20
CA ILE A 829 -29.21 15.75 -17.76
C ILE A 829 -28.61 17.16 -17.79
N ILE A 830 -29.33 18.15 -18.30
CA ILE A 830 -28.90 19.55 -18.32
C ILE A 830 -28.66 20.04 -16.89
N SER A 831 -29.57 19.77 -15.95
CA SER A 831 -29.39 20.11 -14.53
C SER A 831 -28.11 19.54 -13.93
N LYS A 832 -27.85 18.26 -14.18
CA LYS A 832 -26.70 17.55 -13.63
C LYS A 832 -25.40 18.00 -14.29
N SER A 833 -25.37 18.12 -15.62
CA SER A 833 -24.22 18.61 -16.37
C SER A 833 -23.87 20.06 -16.01
N THR A 834 -24.88 20.90 -15.78
CA THR A 834 -24.70 22.27 -15.28
C THR A 834 -24.15 22.28 -13.86
N LYS A 835 -24.67 21.45 -12.95
CA LYS A 835 -24.15 21.33 -11.57
C LYS A 835 -22.72 20.81 -11.52
N ASN A 836 -22.34 19.93 -12.45
CA ASN A 836 -21.06 19.24 -12.46
C ASN A 836 -20.00 19.88 -13.37
N GLY A 837 -20.37 20.85 -14.21
CA GLY A 837 -19.43 21.49 -15.15
C GLY A 837 -19.16 20.69 -16.42
N GLU A 838 -20.07 19.80 -16.83
CA GLU A 838 -19.86 18.83 -17.92
C GLU A 838 -20.17 19.44 -19.31
N LEU A 839 -19.40 20.45 -19.75
CA LEU A 839 -19.64 21.19 -21.00
C LEU A 839 -19.80 20.31 -22.26
N HIS A 840 -19.02 19.24 -22.36
CA HIS A 840 -19.06 18.34 -23.52
C HIS A 840 -20.42 17.65 -23.71
N LEU A 841 -21.16 17.42 -22.61
CA LEU A 841 -22.51 16.89 -22.67
C LEU A 841 -23.48 17.92 -23.25
N LEU A 842 -23.45 19.13 -22.70
CA LEU A 842 -24.31 20.23 -23.13
C LEU A 842 -24.09 20.55 -24.62
N LYS A 843 -22.84 20.69 -25.06
CA LYS A 843 -22.49 20.88 -26.49
C LYS A 843 -23.16 19.87 -27.40
N ARG A 844 -23.16 18.61 -27.00
CA ARG A 844 -23.65 17.52 -27.83
C ARG A 844 -25.17 17.36 -27.76
N ILE A 845 -25.81 17.71 -26.63
CA ILE A 845 -27.27 17.91 -26.56
C ILE A 845 -27.71 18.98 -27.57
N ILE A 846 -27.02 20.13 -27.63
CA ILE A 846 -27.35 21.21 -28.57
C ILE A 846 -27.14 20.78 -30.03
N LEU A 847 -26.06 20.06 -30.33
CA LEU A 847 -25.81 19.57 -31.69
C LEU A 847 -26.93 18.65 -32.19
N LYS A 848 -27.49 17.81 -31.30
CA LYS A 848 -28.57 16.88 -31.62
C LYS A 848 -29.95 17.53 -31.62
N ASN A 849 -30.18 18.51 -30.74
CA ASN A 849 -31.45 19.20 -30.64
C ASN A 849 -31.22 20.71 -30.45
N LYS A 850 -30.93 21.40 -31.56
CA LYS A 850 -30.65 22.85 -31.59
C LYS A 850 -31.78 23.71 -31.03
N ASN A 851 -33.00 23.16 -30.95
CA ASN A 851 -34.18 23.90 -30.53
C ASN A 851 -34.45 23.81 -29.02
N ILE A 852 -33.76 22.93 -28.28
CA ILE A 852 -34.05 22.69 -26.86
C ILE A 852 -33.77 23.92 -25.96
N PHE A 853 -32.81 24.76 -26.37
CA PHE A 853 -32.45 26.02 -25.69
C PHE A 853 -33.08 27.26 -26.36
N LYS A 854 -33.90 27.09 -27.41
CA LYS A 854 -34.63 28.21 -27.99
C LYS A 854 -35.83 28.52 -27.13
N ILE A 855 -35.93 29.77 -26.68
CA ILE A 855 -37.14 30.30 -26.05
C ILE A 855 -38.23 30.31 -27.14
N ASN A 856 -39.40 29.76 -26.83
CA ASN A 856 -40.54 29.78 -27.75
C ASN A 856 -40.86 31.24 -28.10
N ASN A 857 -40.59 31.62 -29.34
CA ASN A 857 -41.01 32.90 -29.88
C ASN A 857 -42.46 32.70 -30.38
N PRO A 858 -43.46 33.34 -29.76
CA PRO A 858 -44.88 33.06 -30.05
C PRO A 858 -45.30 33.36 -31.50
N THR A 859 -44.43 33.99 -32.30
CA THR A 859 -44.68 34.46 -33.66
C THR A 859 -44.12 33.55 -34.77
N LEU A 860 -43.37 32.50 -34.44
CA LEU A 860 -42.80 31.55 -35.42
C LEU A 860 -43.53 30.20 -35.31
N SER A 861 -43.85 29.58 -36.45
CA SER A 861 -44.63 28.32 -36.55
C SER A 861 -44.22 27.31 -35.47
N PRO A 862 -45.18 26.61 -34.83
CA PRO A 862 -44.91 25.89 -33.60
C PRO A 862 -43.77 24.88 -33.82
N PRO A 863 -42.64 24.99 -33.08
CA PRO A 863 -41.68 23.90 -33.00
C PRO A 863 -42.41 22.64 -32.48
N PRO A 864 -41.86 21.42 -32.68
CA PRO A 864 -42.41 20.22 -32.06
C PRO A 864 -42.69 20.50 -30.57
N LYS A 865 -43.97 20.36 -30.21
CA LYS A 865 -44.64 21.23 -29.23
C LYS A 865 -44.14 21.13 -27.79
N ASN A 866 -43.31 20.16 -27.39
CA ASN A 866 -43.07 19.93 -25.95
C ASN A 866 -41.61 19.86 -25.48
N MET A 867 -40.59 20.22 -26.26
CA MET A 867 -39.19 20.16 -25.80
C MET A 867 -38.52 21.49 -25.40
N SER A 868 -39.19 22.64 -25.54
CA SER A 868 -38.60 23.92 -25.10
C SER A 868 -38.51 23.99 -23.57
N LEU A 869 -37.32 24.34 -23.06
CA LEU A 869 -37.15 24.72 -21.65
C LEU A 869 -37.83 26.06 -21.37
N SER A 870 -38.43 26.22 -20.18
CA SER A 870 -38.97 27.52 -19.81
C SER A 870 -37.84 28.52 -19.55
N LEU A 871 -38.10 29.83 -19.72
CA LEU A 871 -37.13 30.87 -19.36
C LEU A 871 -36.63 30.68 -17.92
N LYS A 872 -37.52 30.29 -17.00
CA LYS A 872 -37.19 30.00 -15.60
C LYS A 872 -36.18 28.86 -15.44
N ASP A 873 -36.31 27.79 -16.21
CA ASP A 873 -35.36 26.66 -16.15
C ASP A 873 -33.99 27.08 -16.68
N LEU A 874 -33.98 27.84 -17.78
CA LEU A 874 -32.76 28.39 -18.37
C LEU A 874 -32.03 29.33 -17.41
N ARG A 875 -32.76 30.23 -16.73
CA ARG A 875 -32.20 31.08 -15.66
C ARG A 875 -31.60 30.23 -14.55
N TRP A 876 -32.34 29.22 -14.09
CA TRP A 876 -31.88 28.32 -13.04
C TRP A 876 -30.59 27.58 -13.42
N TYR A 877 -30.41 27.16 -14.69
CA TYR A 877 -29.17 26.54 -15.14
C TYR A 877 -28.00 27.53 -15.12
N ILE A 878 -28.18 28.75 -15.65
CA ILE A 878 -27.14 29.78 -15.65
C ILE A 878 -26.72 30.14 -14.21
N ASP A 879 -27.69 30.35 -13.31
CA ASP A 879 -27.43 30.65 -11.90
C ASP A 879 -26.72 29.49 -11.20
N THR A 880 -27.09 28.26 -11.53
CA THR A 880 -26.46 27.06 -10.99
C THR A 880 -25.02 26.90 -11.47
N SER A 881 -24.72 27.15 -12.76
CA SER A 881 -23.34 27.09 -13.25
C SER A 881 -22.48 28.23 -12.69
N LEU A 882 -23.03 29.44 -12.58
CA LEU A 882 -22.37 30.59 -11.94
C LEU A 882 -22.04 30.31 -10.47
N SER A 883 -23.04 29.89 -9.67
CA SER A 883 -22.87 29.60 -8.24
C SER A 883 -21.94 28.42 -7.94
N LYS A 884 -21.71 27.54 -8.93
CA LYS A 884 -20.78 26.41 -8.85
C LYS A 884 -19.42 26.67 -9.52
N HIS A 885 -19.19 27.88 -10.05
CA HIS A 885 -17.96 28.30 -10.72
C HIS A 885 -17.64 27.57 -12.04
N HIS A 886 -18.65 27.16 -12.80
CA HIS A 886 -18.49 26.48 -14.09
C HIS A 886 -18.54 27.47 -15.28
N GLN A 887 -17.55 28.36 -15.37
CA GLN A 887 -17.53 29.47 -16.36
C GLN A 887 -17.74 29.01 -17.81
N GLU A 888 -17.08 27.94 -18.23
CA GLU A 888 -17.23 27.45 -19.60
C GLU A 888 -18.65 26.94 -19.90
N VAL A 889 -19.34 26.38 -18.90
CA VAL A 889 -20.75 26.00 -19.01
C VAL A 889 -21.64 27.22 -19.03
N THR A 890 -21.41 28.21 -18.17
CA THR A 890 -22.17 29.46 -18.16
C THR A 890 -22.11 30.16 -19.52
N HIS A 891 -20.91 30.40 -20.05
CA HIS A 891 -20.74 31.04 -21.36
C HIS A 891 -21.38 30.22 -22.47
N PHE A 892 -21.26 28.89 -22.41
CA PHE A 892 -21.91 28.01 -23.37
C PHE A 892 -23.44 28.13 -23.33
N LEU A 893 -24.04 28.14 -22.14
CA LEU A 893 -25.49 28.32 -21.99
C LEU A 893 -25.91 29.70 -22.50
N MET A 894 -25.24 30.77 -22.07
CA MET A 894 -25.57 32.14 -22.50
C MET A 894 -25.44 32.36 -24.01
N SER A 895 -24.47 31.72 -24.67
CA SER A 895 -24.27 31.85 -26.12
C SER A 895 -25.24 31.03 -26.98
N ASN A 896 -25.94 30.07 -26.39
CA ASN A 896 -26.84 29.17 -27.12
C ASN A 896 -28.32 29.32 -26.73
N ILE A 897 -28.61 30.16 -25.72
CA ILE A 897 -29.97 30.54 -25.37
C ILE A 897 -30.29 31.86 -26.08
N ASN A 898 -31.41 31.90 -26.81
CA ASN A 898 -31.93 33.14 -27.40
C ASN A 898 -32.52 34.04 -26.30
N LEU A 899 -31.66 34.62 -25.47
CA LEU A 899 -32.02 35.59 -24.44
C LEU A 899 -32.36 36.94 -25.07
N SER A 900 -33.29 37.69 -24.48
CA SER A 900 -33.49 39.09 -24.86
C SER A 900 -32.26 39.93 -24.48
N ASN A 901 -32.03 41.06 -25.13
CA ASN A 901 -30.92 41.96 -24.75
C ASN A 901 -30.96 42.37 -23.27
N SER A 902 -32.18 42.50 -22.69
CA SER A 902 -32.37 42.74 -21.26
C SER A 902 -31.93 41.56 -20.40
N ASP A 903 -32.28 40.32 -20.78
CA ASP A 903 -31.85 39.12 -20.05
C ASP A 903 -30.33 38.93 -20.14
N VAL A 904 -29.73 39.14 -21.31
CA VAL A 904 -28.26 39.05 -21.50
C VAL A 904 -27.56 40.07 -20.59
N LYS A 905 -28.07 41.30 -20.52
CA LYS A 905 -27.52 42.34 -19.66
C LYS A 905 -27.69 42.00 -18.17
N GLU A 906 -28.86 41.52 -17.76
CA GLU A 906 -29.12 41.04 -16.39
C GLU A 906 -28.14 39.92 -16.00
N PHE A 907 -27.90 38.94 -16.88
CA PHE A 907 -26.94 37.86 -16.61
C PHE A 907 -25.49 38.32 -16.62
N GLN A 908 -25.10 39.24 -17.49
CA GLN A 908 -23.77 39.86 -17.46
C GLN A 908 -23.57 40.66 -16.17
N GLU A 909 -24.59 41.38 -15.70
CA GLU A 909 -24.56 42.09 -14.43
C GLU A 909 -24.49 41.13 -13.24
N LEU A 910 -25.21 40.01 -13.27
CA LEU A 910 -25.12 38.94 -12.26
C LEU A 910 -23.74 38.27 -12.27
N GLU A 911 -23.21 37.96 -13.46
CA GLU A 911 -21.86 37.41 -13.63
C GLU A 911 -20.82 38.38 -13.06
N MET A 912 -20.89 39.67 -13.42
CA MET A 912 -20.01 40.72 -12.91
C MET A 912 -20.17 40.95 -11.41
N ALA A 913 -21.40 41.00 -10.89
CA ALA A 913 -21.68 41.14 -9.46
C ALA A 913 -21.14 39.93 -8.68
N TYR A 914 -21.28 38.73 -9.25
CA TYR A 914 -20.74 37.51 -8.67
C TYR A 914 -19.21 37.51 -8.69
N PHE A 915 -18.57 37.83 -9.82
CA PHE A 915 -17.11 38.00 -9.91
C PHE A 915 -16.61 39.03 -8.91
N ASN A 916 -17.28 40.18 -8.80
CA ASN A 916 -16.99 41.22 -7.83
C ASN A 916 -17.19 40.76 -6.39
N SER A 917 -18.16 39.88 -6.12
CA SER A 917 -18.37 39.29 -4.79
C SER A 917 -17.31 38.25 -4.42
N VAL A 918 -16.73 37.59 -5.42
CA VAL A 918 -15.65 36.59 -5.25
C VAL A 918 -14.29 37.28 -5.15
N THR A 919 -14.06 38.41 -5.83
CA THR A 919 -12.84 39.22 -5.67
C THR A 919 -12.86 40.08 -4.40
N LYS A 920 -14.03 40.45 -3.88
CA LYS A 920 -14.18 41.14 -2.58
C LYS A 920 -14.10 40.21 -1.36
N LYS A 921 -14.20 38.89 -1.54
CA LYS A 921 -14.05 37.88 -0.48
C LYS A 921 -12.68 37.23 -0.53
#